data_AF-A0A6A6IGL3-F1
#
_entry.id   AF-A0A6A6IGL3-F1
#
_cell.length_a   1.000
_cell.length_b   1.000
_cell.length_c   1.000
_cell.angle_alpha   90.00
_cell.angle_beta   90.00
_cell.angle_gamma   90.00
#
_symmetry.space_group_name_H-M   'P 1'
#
loop_
_entity.id
_entity.type
_entity.pdbx_description
1 polymer ?
#
loop_
_entity_poly.entity_id
_entity_poly.type
_entity_poly.pdbx_seq_one_letter_code
_entity_poly.pdbx_strand_id
1 'polypeptide(L)'
;MSELESRFVKRGLWTDLDRGYVMGKTITADTQTGAFVIALLAILSSLATAHLWHLVTFFIHQLRANGRPRDALFRQQQAILRTLPTPGALIADSLKLFWHWRIKEGTWLALARLSFLVVLAGLFVAMTWAASIFSSLVVDTSHLRVLVDSPYCGAVNLTFETINDIGLSYLTEIVSVAEPFAEECYLNHNESLPALCDALIRPKQLFTMENVSCPWDPSMCAGGDKPAIRIDSGLIDLNEFGLNLPPPDRVQFRKATTCAVLPLENRTTIIPASEFQELNREALPEEQLLLMFYGDVLYYEYWKNATFLWSLAAANTTTKFDSRAAGSSDWYEFGSQIALPEMQGNNSDIAYRLIAKNYVMYREPNEDLVFSAHKTNPTITNLGQKGDRYYSDFPVSVVACAQQFSALPGNPTKDNFPTASDVQLAALRVLVTSGAMFDQLSSKTFDAMGDNWDGEVISLPNDQWQREVVRWEAIAWAGLQALLTDFAIGPKHRDPNADSYVKQASTPGEKQLCQSQKMQKSGGFVNINVFGFVFIIAVSCVVVTLDITLLKFLIFISEFQRLTHLSARLNRWTQEGVLQLQRRAYEAHGRGAWMNLEEDVPLTSEKEVLEDLPMESIPLSSIFVDCKESNSSKDRSSYEEEFSPRPLPSMKTWATQDTIVSVGQNSLAESKSKGSTWREEKE
;
A
#
# COMPACT_ATOMS: atom_id res chain seq x y z
N MET A 1 10.43 -15.07 -11.77
CA MET A 1 9.00 -15.04 -11.42
C MET A 1 8.34 -14.09 -12.40
N SER A 2 7.16 -14.42 -12.94
CA SER A 2 6.36 -13.43 -13.66
C SER A 2 5.54 -12.60 -12.67
N GLU A 3 5.24 -11.36 -13.04
CA GLU A 3 4.25 -10.54 -12.35
C GLU A 3 2.90 -11.28 -12.25
N LEU A 4 2.19 -11.12 -11.13
CA LEU A 4 0.87 -11.73 -10.92
C LEU A 4 -0.08 -11.41 -12.09
N GLU A 5 -0.67 -12.45 -12.69
CA GLU A 5 -1.64 -12.26 -13.76
C GLU A 5 -2.85 -11.47 -13.26
N SER A 6 -3.34 -10.53 -14.07
CA SER A 6 -4.43 -9.62 -13.68
C SER A 6 -5.75 -10.32 -13.30
N ARG A 7 -5.96 -11.57 -13.74
CA ARG A 7 -7.14 -12.38 -13.37
C ARG A 7 -7.09 -12.90 -11.93
N PHE A 8 -5.92 -12.97 -11.33
CA PHE A 8 -5.70 -13.45 -9.96
C PHE A 8 -5.59 -12.31 -8.94
N VAL A 9 -5.89 -11.07 -9.36
CA VAL A 9 -5.88 -9.90 -8.47
C VAL A 9 -7.23 -9.79 -7.79
N LYS A 10 -7.25 -9.80 -6.45
CA LYS A 10 -8.45 -9.54 -5.68
C LYS A 10 -8.93 -8.12 -5.89
N ARG A 11 -10.14 -7.97 -6.41
CA ARG A 11 -10.81 -6.67 -6.56
C ARG A 11 -11.76 -6.43 -5.38
N GLY A 12 -11.91 -5.17 -4.99
CA GLY A 12 -12.78 -4.77 -3.89
C GLY A 12 -12.05 -4.57 -2.57
N LEU A 13 -12.80 -4.64 -1.48
CA LEU A 13 -12.34 -4.28 -0.13
C LEU A 13 -11.46 -5.37 0.48
N TRP A 14 -10.30 -4.95 1.00
CA TRP A 14 -9.45 -5.75 1.88
C TRP A 14 -8.71 -4.83 2.84
N THR A 15 -7.85 -5.39 3.70
CA THR A 15 -7.08 -4.61 4.68
C THR A 15 -5.62 -4.99 4.59
N ASP A 16 -4.77 -4.02 4.25
CA ASP A 16 -3.32 -4.15 4.34
C ASP A 16 -2.90 -3.98 5.80
N LEU A 17 -2.59 -5.10 6.45
CA LEU A 17 -2.30 -5.12 7.88
C LEU A 17 -0.99 -4.41 8.23
N ASP A 18 -0.09 -4.20 7.26
CA ASP A 18 1.14 -3.44 7.44
C ASP A 18 0.85 -1.95 7.71
N ARG A 19 -0.26 -1.44 7.16
CA ARG A 19 -0.75 -0.07 7.38
C ARG A 19 -1.77 0.02 8.52
N GLY A 20 -2.00 -1.09 9.24
CA GLY A 20 -2.93 -1.19 10.37
C GLY A 20 -4.42 -1.28 9.97
N TYR A 21 -5.29 -1.55 10.95
CA TYR A 21 -6.70 -1.86 10.70
C TYR A 21 -7.57 -0.70 10.18
N VAL A 22 -7.11 0.55 10.34
CA VAL A 22 -7.85 1.75 9.92
C VAL A 22 -7.28 2.30 8.62
N MET A 23 -6.01 2.72 8.64
CA MET A 23 -5.34 3.30 7.47
C MET A 23 -5.03 2.26 6.39
N GLY A 24 -4.97 0.98 6.73
CA GLY A 24 -4.78 -0.12 5.79
C GLY A 24 -6.04 -0.62 5.11
N LYS A 25 -7.23 -0.09 5.45
CA LYS A 25 -8.44 -0.44 4.68
C LYS A 25 -8.33 0.12 3.27
N THR A 26 -8.28 -0.80 2.31
CA THR A 26 -7.96 -0.50 0.92
C THR A 26 -8.97 -1.15 0.00
N ILE A 27 -9.36 -0.46 -1.06
CA ILE A 27 -10.14 -1.02 -2.17
C ILE A 27 -9.22 -1.12 -3.37
N THR A 28 -8.97 -2.34 -3.85
CA THR A 28 -8.27 -2.54 -5.12
C THR A 28 -9.26 -2.47 -6.26
N ALA A 29 -8.99 -1.59 -7.24
CA ALA A 29 -9.85 -1.37 -8.39
C ALA A 29 -9.02 -1.19 -9.67
N ASP A 30 -9.65 -1.26 -10.84
CA ASP A 30 -8.97 -0.98 -12.11
C ASP A 30 -8.61 0.50 -12.22
N THR A 31 -7.58 0.83 -13.02
CA THR A 31 -7.10 2.21 -13.25
C THR A 31 -8.19 3.18 -13.69
N GLN A 32 -9.14 2.72 -14.51
CA GLN A 32 -10.27 3.54 -14.95
C GLN A 32 -11.16 3.96 -13.76
N THR A 33 -11.45 3.04 -12.84
CA THR A 33 -12.23 3.34 -11.63
C THR A 33 -11.45 4.27 -10.72
N GLY A 34 -10.14 4.06 -10.59
CA GLY A 34 -9.23 4.96 -9.89
C GLY A 34 -9.33 6.40 -10.38
N ALA A 35 -9.29 6.61 -11.69
CA ALA A 35 -9.40 7.93 -12.30
C ALA A 35 -10.73 8.63 -11.97
N PHE A 36 -11.85 7.89 -11.99
CA PHE A 36 -13.15 8.43 -11.58
C PHE A 36 -13.17 8.84 -10.10
N VAL A 37 -12.56 8.04 -9.22
CA VAL A 37 -12.47 8.35 -7.79
C VAL A 37 -11.62 9.60 -7.56
N ILE A 38 -10.46 9.72 -8.22
CA ILE A 38 -9.62 10.93 -8.12
C ILE A 38 -10.40 12.17 -8.56
N ALA A 39 -11.09 12.10 -9.70
CA ALA A 39 -11.89 13.21 -10.21
C ALA A 39 -13.02 13.60 -9.23
N LEU A 40 -13.74 12.62 -8.68
CA LEU A 40 -14.78 12.85 -7.68
C LEU A 40 -14.24 13.52 -6.42
N LEU A 41 -13.12 13.02 -5.87
CA LEU A 41 -12.50 13.58 -4.66
C LEU A 41 -12.00 15.01 -4.88
N ALA A 42 -11.44 15.31 -6.06
CA ALA A 42 -11.01 16.66 -6.40
C ALA A 42 -12.19 17.65 -6.49
N ILE A 43 -13.31 17.24 -7.09
CA ILE A 43 -14.55 18.03 -7.16
C ILE A 43 -15.09 18.29 -5.76
N LEU A 44 -15.23 17.24 -4.94
CA LEU A 44 -15.75 17.35 -3.58
C LEU A 44 -14.87 18.20 -2.65
N SER A 45 -13.55 18.08 -2.79
CA SER A 45 -12.59 18.92 -2.07
C SER A 45 -12.75 20.40 -2.46
N SER A 46 -12.80 20.69 -3.76
CA SER A 46 -12.96 22.06 -4.27
C SER A 46 -14.30 22.69 -3.85
N LEU A 47 -15.37 21.89 -3.86
CA LEU A 47 -16.68 22.32 -3.37
C LEU A 47 -16.63 22.63 -1.86
N ALA A 48 -16.04 21.74 -1.07
CA ALA A 48 -15.92 21.92 0.37
C ALA A 48 -15.12 23.18 0.74
N THR A 49 -14.00 23.46 0.07
CA THR A 49 -13.20 24.65 0.37
C THR A 49 -13.92 25.93 -0.03
N ALA A 50 -14.71 25.92 -1.10
CA ALA A 50 -15.56 27.05 -1.48
C ALA A 50 -16.61 27.37 -0.40
N HIS A 51 -17.35 26.36 0.07
CA HIS A 51 -18.32 26.52 1.15
C HIS A 51 -17.68 26.87 2.50
N LEU A 52 -16.51 26.31 2.80
CA LEU A 52 -15.74 26.71 3.99
C LEU A 52 -15.35 28.19 3.93
N TRP A 53 -14.97 28.68 2.75
CA TRP A 53 -14.66 30.09 2.54
C TRP A 53 -15.90 30.99 2.72
N HIS A 54 -17.08 30.56 2.24
CA HIS A 54 -18.34 31.27 2.51
C HIS A 54 -18.62 31.41 4.00
N LEU A 55 -18.45 30.33 4.77
CA LEU A 55 -18.59 30.35 6.23
C LEU A 55 -17.60 31.31 6.90
N VAL A 56 -16.33 31.32 6.47
CA VAL A 56 -15.29 32.20 7.02
C VAL A 56 -15.56 33.66 6.69
N THR A 57 -15.92 33.98 5.45
CA THR A 57 -16.25 35.35 5.03
C THR A 57 -17.48 35.87 5.75
N PHE A 58 -18.51 35.04 5.91
CA PHE A 58 -19.67 35.33 6.75
C PHE A 58 -19.25 35.60 8.19
N PHE A 59 -18.43 34.75 8.81
CA PHE A 59 -18.00 34.93 10.19
C PHE A 59 -17.20 36.22 10.39
N ILE A 60 -16.28 36.53 9.48
CA ILE A 60 -15.50 37.78 9.51
C ILE A 60 -16.43 38.99 9.36
N HIS A 61 -17.43 38.91 8.48
CA HIS A 61 -18.45 39.93 8.36
C HIS A 61 -19.18 40.13 9.68
N GLN A 62 -19.72 39.06 10.27
CA GLN A 62 -20.47 39.10 11.53
C GLN A 62 -19.64 39.65 12.71
N LEU A 63 -18.34 39.35 12.78
CA LEU A 63 -17.45 39.92 13.80
C LEU A 63 -17.25 41.44 13.63
N ARG A 64 -17.20 41.90 12.38
CA ARG A 64 -16.97 43.31 12.02
C ARG A 64 -18.24 44.15 12.05
N ALA A 65 -19.42 43.55 11.89
CA ALA A 65 -20.72 44.18 11.86
C ALA A 65 -21.21 44.68 13.23
N ASN A 66 -20.41 45.47 13.96
CA ASN A 66 -20.71 45.93 15.33
C ASN A 66 -21.55 47.22 15.41
N GLY A 67 -21.92 47.81 14.28
CA GLY A 67 -22.78 49.00 14.22
C GLY A 67 -22.11 50.33 14.57
N ARG A 68 -20.81 50.33 14.89
CA ARG A 68 -20.09 51.56 15.22
C ARG A 68 -19.82 52.41 13.97
N PRO A 69 -19.76 53.74 14.08
CA PRO A 69 -19.31 54.59 12.97
C PRO A 69 -17.88 54.20 12.56
N ARG A 70 -17.66 54.09 11.25
CA ARG A 70 -16.40 53.65 10.64
C ARG A 70 -16.19 54.41 9.33
N ASP A 71 -14.96 54.43 8.84
CA ASP A 71 -14.58 55.06 7.57
C ASP A 71 -15.13 54.32 6.34
N ALA A 72 -15.04 54.98 5.19
CA ALA A 72 -15.54 54.47 3.92
C ALA A 72 -14.83 53.18 3.50
N LEU A 73 -13.50 53.10 3.69
CA LEU A 73 -12.72 51.89 3.36
C LEU A 73 -13.24 50.66 4.13
N PHE A 74 -13.50 50.79 5.43
CA PHE A 74 -14.06 49.68 6.21
C PHE A 74 -15.45 49.26 5.72
N ARG A 75 -16.30 50.21 5.32
CA ARG A 75 -17.64 49.93 4.80
C ARG A 75 -17.61 49.28 3.42
N GLN A 76 -16.69 49.70 2.55
CA GLN A 76 -16.45 49.05 1.26
C GLN A 76 -15.98 47.60 1.43
N GLN A 77 -15.09 47.33 2.39
CA GLN A 77 -14.69 45.97 2.71
C GLN A 77 -15.85 45.11 3.24
N GLN A 78 -16.74 45.67 4.07
CA GLN A 78 -17.94 44.95 4.53
C GLN A 78 -18.90 44.62 3.39
N ALA A 79 -19.15 45.58 2.50
CA ALA A 79 -19.97 45.37 1.31
C ALA A 79 -19.39 44.28 0.40
N ILE A 80 -18.08 44.28 0.16
CA ILE A 80 -17.41 43.22 -0.60
C ILE A 80 -17.55 41.87 0.11
N LEU A 81 -17.36 41.78 1.43
CA LEU A 81 -17.52 40.50 2.15
C LEU A 81 -18.94 39.93 2.03
N ARG A 82 -19.97 40.79 1.94
CA ARG A 82 -21.37 40.39 1.81
C ARG A 82 -21.72 39.78 0.45
N THR A 83 -20.94 40.07 -0.60
CA THR A 83 -21.13 39.43 -1.91
C THR A 83 -20.62 37.99 -1.95
N LEU A 84 -20.05 37.49 -0.84
CA LEU A 84 -19.44 36.16 -0.75
C LEU A 84 -18.44 35.92 -1.90
N PRO A 85 -17.48 36.83 -2.12
CA PRO A 85 -16.57 36.76 -3.26
C PRO A 85 -15.69 35.53 -3.13
N THR A 86 -15.29 34.91 -4.23
CA THR A 86 -14.25 33.88 -4.19
C THR A 86 -12.94 34.47 -3.62
N PRO A 87 -12.04 33.66 -3.04
CA PRO A 87 -10.80 34.18 -2.46
C PRO A 87 -9.99 35.04 -3.46
N GLY A 88 -9.92 34.60 -4.72
CA GLY A 88 -9.26 35.36 -5.79
C GLY A 88 -9.94 36.69 -6.10
N ALA A 89 -11.27 36.73 -6.13
CA ALA A 89 -12.02 37.97 -6.32
C ALA A 89 -11.80 38.96 -5.15
N LEU A 90 -11.77 38.46 -3.91
CA LEU A 90 -11.48 39.30 -2.74
C LEU A 90 -10.08 39.94 -2.81
N ILE A 91 -9.08 39.20 -3.28
CA ILE A 91 -7.72 39.74 -3.50
C ILE A 91 -7.77 40.83 -4.58
N ALA A 92 -8.41 40.56 -5.72
CA ALA A 92 -8.50 41.52 -6.81
C ALA A 92 -9.21 42.82 -6.40
N ASP A 93 -10.34 42.71 -5.70
CA ASP A 93 -11.08 43.89 -5.22
C ASP A 93 -10.33 44.63 -4.09
N SER A 94 -9.60 43.91 -3.25
CA SER A 94 -8.70 44.52 -2.25
C SER A 94 -7.55 45.29 -2.91
N LEU A 95 -7.00 44.80 -4.02
CA LEU A 95 -5.98 45.52 -4.80
C LEU A 95 -6.54 46.79 -5.45
N LYS A 96 -7.78 46.75 -5.96
CA LYS A 96 -8.48 47.95 -6.45
C LYS A 96 -8.65 48.97 -5.33
N LEU A 97 -9.12 48.55 -4.15
CA LEU A 97 -9.25 49.43 -2.99
C LEU A 97 -7.89 50.02 -2.59
N PHE A 98 -6.85 49.19 -2.50
CA PHE A 98 -5.50 49.67 -2.21
C PHE A 98 -5.05 50.76 -3.18
N TRP A 99 -5.22 50.55 -4.48
CA TRP A 99 -4.75 51.50 -5.51
C TRP A 99 -5.39 52.88 -5.39
N HIS A 100 -6.68 52.93 -5.04
CA HIS A 100 -7.42 54.18 -4.90
C HIS A 100 -7.18 54.87 -3.55
N TRP A 101 -7.02 54.09 -2.48
CA TRP A 101 -6.87 54.65 -1.12
C TRP A 101 -5.42 54.93 -0.71
N ARG A 102 -4.40 54.37 -1.41
CA ARG A 102 -2.97 54.55 -1.06
C ARG A 102 -2.50 56.01 -1.03
N ILE A 103 -3.07 56.87 -1.88
CA ILE A 103 -2.69 58.30 -1.96
C ILE A 103 -3.34 59.08 -0.81
N LYS A 104 -4.56 58.71 -0.41
CA LYS A 104 -5.34 59.45 0.60
C LYS A 104 -5.01 59.05 2.04
N GLU A 105 -4.85 57.76 2.32
CA GLU A 105 -4.58 57.25 3.69
C GLU A 105 -3.09 57.02 3.96
N GLY A 106 -2.24 57.15 2.95
CA GLY A 106 -0.83 56.77 2.99
C GLY A 106 -0.64 55.27 2.73
N THR A 107 0.40 54.93 1.95
CA THR A 107 0.64 53.58 1.44
C THR A 107 0.70 52.52 2.53
N TRP A 108 1.39 52.78 3.63
CA TRP A 108 1.58 51.82 4.72
C TRP A 108 0.28 51.52 5.48
N LEU A 109 -0.53 52.54 5.76
CA LEU A 109 -1.76 52.40 6.54
C LEU A 109 -2.84 51.65 5.73
N ALA A 110 -2.98 51.99 4.45
CA ALA A 110 -3.88 51.30 3.53
C ALA A 110 -3.49 49.83 3.35
N LEU A 111 -2.18 49.56 3.20
CA LEU A 111 -1.65 48.19 3.10
C LEU A 111 -1.95 47.38 4.37
N ALA A 112 -1.68 47.92 5.56
CA ALA A 112 -1.91 47.24 6.83
C ALA A 112 -3.40 46.91 7.09
N ARG A 113 -4.33 47.73 6.59
CA ARG A 113 -5.78 47.52 6.74
C ARG A 113 -6.35 46.48 5.76
N LEU A 114 -5.69 46.25 4.63
CA LEU A 114 -6.09 45.28 3.62
C LEU A 114 -5.34 43.95 3.76
N SER A 115 -4.16 43.97 4.37
CA SER A 115 -3.25 42.82 4.46
C SER A 115 -3.90 41.61 5.09
N PHE A 116 -4.66 41.76 6.19
CA PHE A 116 -5.29 40.63 6.87
C PHE A 116 -6.23 39.84 5.93
N LEU A 117 -7.13 40.53 5.22
CA LEU A 117 -8.07 39.87 4.31
C LEU A 117 -7.38 39.26 3.10
N VAL A 118 -6.37 39.95 2.55
CA VAL A 118 -5.59 39.47 1.38
C VAL A 118 -4.75 38.25 1.75
N VAL A 119 -4.07 38.28 2.89
CA VAL A 119 -3.27 37.13 3.38
C VAL A 119 -4.18 35.94 3.64
N LEU A 120 -5.32 36.15 4.31
CA LEU A 120 -6.28 35.08 4.56
C LEU A 120 -6.84 34.49 3.25
N ALA A 121 -7.22 35.32 2.29
CA ALA A 121 -7.68 34.87 0.99
C ALA A 121 -6.59 34.09 0.22
N GLY A 122 -5.34 34.58 0.26
CA GLY A 122 -4.20 33.91 -0.34
C GLY A 122 -3.94 32.53 0.27
N LEU A 123 -4.04 32.42 1.60
CA LEU A 123 -3.97 31.13 2.30
C LEU A 123 -5.09 30.19 1.88
N PHE A 124 -6.31 30.68 1.68
CA PHE A 124 -7.43 29.87 1.21
C PHE A 124 -7.28 29.41 -0.25
N VAL A 125 -6.69 30.22 -1.13
CA VAL A 125 -6.32 29.79 -2.49
C VAL A 125 -5.30 28.65 -2.40
N ALA A 126 -4.24 28.83 -1.61
CA ALA A 126 -3.21 27.81 -1.42
C ALA A 126 -3.79 26.51 -0.83
N MET A 127 -4.65 26.62 0.18
CA MET A 127 -5.34 25.46 0.78
C MET A 127 -6.26 24.75 -0.22
N THR A 128 -6.96 25.49 -1.08
CA THR A 128 -7.82 24.89 -2.11
C THR A 128 -7.01 24.09 -3.12
N TRP A 129 -5.89 24.64 -3.59
CA TRP A 129 -5.00 23.92 -4.50
C TRP A 129 -4.37 22.69 -3.83
N ALA A 130 -3.88 22.87 -2.60
CA ALA A 130 -3.31 21.78 -1.82
C ALA A 130 -4.34 20.66 -1.61
N ALA A 131 -5.54 20.96 -1.11
CA ALA A 131 -6.57 19.96 -0.85
C ALA A 131 -6.97 19.19 -2.12
N SER A 132 -7.13 19.89 -3.26
CA SER A 132 -7.47 19.25 -4.53
C SER A 132 -6.34 18.36 -5.07
N ILE A 133 -5.07 18.78 -4.97
CA ILE A 133 -3.93 17.95 -5.40
C ILE A 133 -3.73 16.76 -4.47
N PHE A 134 -3.71 16.98 -3.15
CA PHE A 134 -3.49 15.94 -2.16
C PHE A 134 -4.65 14.95 -2.06
N SER A 135 -5.85 15.28 -2.56
CA SER A 135 -6.96 14.32 -2.70
C SER A 135 -6.58 13.11 -3.57
N SER A 136 -5.65 13.27 -4.52
CA SER A 136 -5.13 12.18 -5.33
C SER A 136 -4.29 11.17 -4.54
N LEU A 137 -3.68 11.56 -3.40
CA LEU A 137 -2.91 10.65 -2.55
C LEU A 137 -3.76 9.58 -1.87
N VAL A 138 -5.09 9.72 -1.90
CA VAL A 138 -6.01 8.67 -1.47
C VAL A 138 -5.93 7.45 -2.39
N VAL A 139 -5.51 7.64 -3.65
CA VAL A 139 -5.37 6.58 -4.65
C VAL A 139 -3.88 6.32 -4.88
N ASP A 140 -3.43 5.17 -4.42
CA ASP A 140 -2.07 4.68 -4.61
C ASP A 140 -1.98 4.01 -6.00
N THR A 141 -0.91 4.32 -6.74
CA THR A 141 -0.63 3.81 -8.10
C THR A 141 0.79 3.29 -8.25
N SER A 142 1.69 3.59 -7.31
CA SER A 142 3.10 3.20 -7.34
C SER A 142 3.37 2.08 -6.33
N HIS A 143 4.23 1.12 -6.69
CA HIS A 143 4.56 -0.04 -5.84
C HIS A 143 3.30 -0.74 -5.27
N LEU A 144 2.32 -0.96 -6.14
CA LEU A 144 1.02 -1.48 -5.77
C LEU A 144 1.13 -2.89 -5.21
N ARG A 145 0.81 -3.04 -3.92
CA ARG A 145 0.62 -4.34 -3.30
C ARG A 145 -0.84 -4.74 -3.44
N VAL A 146 -1.08 -5.87 -4.09
CA VAL A 146 -2.42 -6.43 -4.29
C VAL A 146 -2.53 -7.76 -3.58
N LEU A 147 -3.75 -8.12 -3.18
CA LEU A 147 -4.03 -9.42 -2.60
C LEU A 147 -4.31 -10.43 -3.73
N VAL A 148 -3.78 -11.64 -3.59
CA VAL A 148 -4.02 -12.74 -4.53
C VAL A 148 -5.42 -13.32 -4.29
N ASP A 149 -6.13 -13.62 -5.38
CA ASP A 149 -7.40 -14.34 -5.38
C ASP A 149 -7.44 -15.28 -6.59
N SER A 150 -7.20 -16.58 -6.35
CA SER A 150 -7.17 -17.59 -7.41
C SER A 150 -8.09 -18.78 -7.06
N PRO A 151 -8.84 -19.32 -8.04
CA PRO A 151 -9.63 -20.53 -7.84
C PRO A 151 -8.77 -21.79 -7.70
N TYR A 152 -7.50 -21.74 -8.08
CA TYR A 152 -6.59 -22.89 -8.09
C TYR A 152 -5.76 -23.03 -6.81
N CYS A 153 -6.00 -22.19 -5.80
CA CYS A 153 -5.25 -22.25 -4.54
C CYS A 153 -5.28 -23.66 -3.93
N GLY A 154 -4.09 -24.16 -3.58
CA GLY A 154 -3.91 -25.51 -3.07
C GLY A 154 -2.47 -25.81 -2.72
N ALA A 155 -2.29 -26.81 -1.86
CA ALA A 155 -0.97 -27.30 -1.49
C ALA A 155 -0.56 -28.45 -2.41
N VAL A 156 0.74 -28.53 -2.72
CA VAL A 156 1.32 -29.75 -3.28
C VAL A 156 1.21 -30.85 -2.23
N ASN A 157 0.59 -31.96 -2.59
CA ASN A 157 0.50 -33.14 -1.76
C ASN A 157 1.76 -33.97 -1.98
N LEU A 158 2.70 -33.87 -1.05
CA LEU A 158 3.97 -34.62 -1.09
C LEU A 158 3.77 -35.96 -0.38
N THR A 159 3.61 -37.03 -1.17
CA THR A 159 3.51 -38.42 -0.72
C THR A 159 4.32 -39.30 -1.67
N PHE A 160 4.66 -40.52 -1.26
CA PHE A 160 5.35 -41.48 -2.12
C PHE A 160 4.62 -41.76 -3.45
N GLU A 161 3.28 -41.73 -3.45
CA GLU A 161 2.48 -41.96 -4.65
C GLU A 161 2.55 -40.77 -5.61
N THR A 162 2.49 -39.55 -5.09
CA THR A 162 2.44 -38.31 -5.88
C THR A 162 3.81 -37.79 -6.29
N ILE A 163 4.91 -38.27 -5.69
CA ILE A 163 6.27 -37.77 -6.00
C ILE A 163 6.66 -37.98 -7.46
N ASN A 164 6.21 -39.10 -8.06
CA ASN A 164 6.43 -39.40 -9.47
C ASN A 164 5.52 -38.57 -10.38
N ASP A 165 4.38 -38.11 -9.84
CA ASP A 165 3.41 -37.29 -10.56
C ASP A 165 3.80 -35.81 -10.55
N ILE A 166 4.61 -35.35 -9.57
CA ILE A 166 5.18 -34.01 -9.58
C ILE A 166 6.03 -33.89 -10.85
N GLY A 167 5.51 -33.13 -11.82
CA GLY A 167 6.14 -32.98 -13.11
C GLY A 167 7.54 -32.39 -12.97
N LEU A 168 8.53 -32.99 -13.66
CA LEU A 168 9.84 -32.37 -13.83
C LEU A 168 9.69 -30.93 -14.36
N SER A 169 8.69 -30.70 -15.22
CA SER A 169 8.26 -29.38 -15.70
C SER A 169 8.00 -28.40 -14.55
N TYR A 170 7.22 -28.79 -13.53
CA TYR A 170 6.90 -27.92 -12.40
C TYR A 170 8.15 -27.48 -11.63
N LEU A 171 9.01 -28.43 -11.26
CA LEU A 171 10.26 -28.15 -10.55
C LEU A 171 11.22 -27.32 -11.41
N THR A 172 11.34 -27.61 -12.70
CA THR A 172 12.20 -26.82 -13.61
C THR A 172 11.70 -25.39 -13.78
N GLU A 173 10.39 -25.16 -13.80
CA GLU A 173 9.79 -23.83 -13.87
C GLU A 173 9.96 -23.01 -12.58
N ILE A 174 10.11 -23.69 -11.43
CA ILE A 174 10.47 -23.02 -10.19
C ILE A 174 11.95 -22.66 -10.20
N VAL A 175 12.84 -23.59 -10.58
CA VAL A 175 14.30 -23.36 -10.65
C VAL A 175 14.64 -22.22 -11.62
N SER A 176 14.04 -22.23 -12.82
CA SER A 176 14.25 -21.19 -13.85
C SER A 176 13.89 -19.77 -13.38
N VAL A 177 13.11 -19.69 -12.31
CA VAL A 177 12.61 -18.46 -11.72
C VAL A 177 13.33 -18.13 -10.41
N ALA A 178 13.70 -19.13 -9.61
CA ALA A 178 14.33 -18.98 -8.31
C ALA A 178 15.82 -18.60 -8.44
N GLU A 179 16.55 -19.20 -9.38
CA GLU A 179 17.98 -18.89 -9.60
C GLU A 179 18.23 -17.42 -9.96
N PRO A 180 17.62 -16.86 -11.03
CA PRO A 180 17.84 -15.44 -11.35
C PRO A 180 17.31 -14.51 -10.26
N PHE A 181 16.24 -14.88 -9.55
CA PHE A 181 15.74 -14.07 -8.44
C PHE A 181 16.71 -14.05 -7.26
N ALA A 182 17.31 -15.19 -6.90
CA ALA A 182 18.32 -15.24 -5.84
C ALA A 182 19.55 -14.39 -6.21
N GLU A 183 20.05 -14.54 -7.44
CA GLU A 183 21.21 -13.79 -7.94
C GLU A 183 20.94 -12.28 -7.97
N GLU A 184 19.86 -11.84 -8.60
CA GLU A 184 19.58 -10.42 -8.80
C GLU A 184 19.03 -9.71 -7.56
N CYS A 185 18.36 -10.43 -6.66
CA CYS A 185 17.56 -9.82 -5.60
C CYS A 185 18.00 -10.13 -4.17
N TYR A 186 18.74 -11.23 -3.94
CA TYR A 186 19.28 -11.58 -2.62
C TYR A 186 20.79 -11.44 -2.53
N LEU A 187 21.52 -11.83 -3.58
CA LEU A 187 22.98 -11.78 -3.60
C LEU A 187 23.52 -10.46 -4.14
N ASN A 188 22.79 -9.81 -5.06
CA ASN A 188 23.22 -8.53 -5.62
C ASN A 188 23.12 -7.38 -4.60
N HIS A 189 24.21 -6.63 -4.46
CA HIS A 189 24.31 -5.48 -3.55
C HIS A 189 24.29 -4.12 -4.27
N ASN A 190 23.90 -4.08 -5.55
CA ASN A 190 23.78 -2.84 -6.31
C ASN A 190 22.69 -1.92 -5.73
N GLU A 191 22.90 -0.60 -5.80
CA GLU A 191 21.97 0.41 -5.26
C GLU A 191 20.60 0.41 -5.97
N SER A 192 20.55 0.04 -7.26
CA SER A 192 19.33 -0.09 -8.05
C SER A 192 19.03 -1.55 -8.38
N LEU A 193 17.93 -2.07 -7.84
CA LEU A 193 17.50 -3.44 -8.06
C LEU A 193 16.68 -3.56 -9.35
N PRO A 194 16.80 -4.66 -10.11
CA PRO A 194 15.97 -4.92 -11.28
C PRO A 194 14.48 -5.01 -10.96
N ALA A 195 13.62 -4.76 -11.96
CA ALA A 195 12.17 -4.88 -11.82
C ALA A 195 11.70 -6.31 -11.44
N LEU A 196 12.50 -7.34 -11.75
CA LEU A 196 12.27 -8.71 -11.31
C LEU A 196 12.12 -8.79 -9.77
N CYS A 197 12.88 -7.98 -9.04
CA CYS A 197 12.89 -7.97 -7.59
C CYS A 197 11.65 -7.33 -6.96
N ASP A 198 10.82 -6.67 -7.77
CA ASP A 198 9.52 -6.17 -7.35
C ASP A 198 8.43 -7.24 -7.47
N ALA A 199 8.64 -8.34 -8.20
CA ALA A 199 7.61 -9.37 -8.35
C ALA A 199 7.16 -9.97 -7.00
N LEU A 200 8.07 -10.03 -6.02
CA LEU A 200 7.84 -10.57 -4.69
C LEU A 200 8.19 -9.56 -3.59
N ILE A 201 7.58 -9.75 -2.42
CA ILE A 201 7.89 -8.95 -1.22
C ILE A 201 9.09 -9.59 -0.54
N ARG A 202 10.17 -8.83 -0.31
CA ARG A 202 11.43 -9.37 0.22
C ARG A 202 11.67 -8.94 1.66
N PRO A 203 12.26 -9.81 2.50
CA PRO A 203 12.75 -9.40 3.82
C PRO A 203 13.92 -8.42 3.69
N LYS A 204 14.12 -7.58 4.70
CA LYS A 204 15.23 -6.60 4.71
C LYS A 204 16.59 -7.29 4.74
N GLN A 205 16.68 -8.41 5.44
CA GLN A 205 17.85 -9.25 5.53
C GLN A 205 17.40 -10.70 5.52
N LEU A 206 17.93 -11.49 4.58
CA LEU A 206 17.51 -12.89 4.42
C LEU A 206 18.23 -13.82 5.40
N PHE A 207 19.55 -13.67 5.56
CA PHE A 207 20.34 -14.44 6.51
C PHE A 207 21.69 -13.77 6.82
N THR A 208 22.38 -14.31 7.82
CA THR A 208 23.77 -14.00 8.19
C THR A 208 24.65 -15.22 8.03
N MET A 209 25.93 -15.02 7.69
CA MET A 209 26.93 -16.08 7.57
C MET A 209 28.04 -15.89 8.60
N GLU A 210 28.47 -16.98 9.24
CA GLU A 210 29.61 -17.02 10.16
C GLU A 210 30.42 -18.31 10.07
N ASN A 211 31.73 -18.23 10.35
CA ASN A 211 32.61 -19.40 10.41
C ASN A 211 32.52 -20.07 11.79
N VAL A 212 32.26 -21.37 11.81
CA VAL A 212 32.00 -22.19 13.01
C VAL A 212 32.85 -23.45 13.04
N SER A 213 32.90 -24.10 14.20
CA SER A 213 33.52 -25.43 14.35
C SER A 213 32.70 -26.51 13.65
N CYS A 214 33.31 -27.68 13.42
CA CYS A 214 32.63 -28.82 12.78
C CYS A 214 31.31 -29.14 13.53
N PRO A 215 30.16 -29.27 12.82
CA PRO A 215 28.88 -29.57 13.45
C PRO A 215 28.74 -31.05 13.86
N TRP A 216 29.64 -31.91 13.37
CA TRP A 216 29.67 -33.36 13.62
C TRP A 216 30.96 -33.75 14.34
N ASP A 217 31.23 -35.06 14.41
CA ASP A 217 32.54 -35.55 14.86
C ASP A 217 33.68 -34.87 14.06
N PRO A 218 34.78 -34.45 14.70
CA PRO A 218 35.90 -33.78 14.01
C PRO A 218 36.47 -34.55 12.83
N SER A 219 36.35 -35.89 12.80
CA SER A 219 36.76 -36.72 11.67
C SER A 219 35.92 -36.52 10.39
N MET A 220 34.81 -35.79 10.47
CA MET A 220 33.90 -35.58 9.33
C MET A 220 34.07 -34.21 8.65
N CYS A 221 34.97 -33.35 9.14
CA CYS A 221 35.22 -32.05 8.52
C CYS A 221 36.68 -31.92 8.07
N ALA A 222 36.90 -31.52 6.82
CA ALA A 222 38.20 -31.12 6.31
C ALA A 222 38.46 -29.64 6.59
N GLY A 223 39.63 -29.30 7.18
CA GLY A 223 40.05 -27.91 7.39
C GLY A 223 40.68 -27.65 8.77
N GLY A 224 40.99 -26.38 9.05
CA GLY A 224 41.58 -25.92 10.31
C GLY A 224 40.57 -25.75 11.46
N ASP A 225 40.83 -24.82 12.40
CA ASP A 225 40.05 -24.67 13.65
C ASP A 225 38.54 -24.41 13.47
N LYS A 226 38.15 -23.77 12.36
CA LYS A 226 36.76 -23.47 11.98
C LYS A 226 36.50 -23.93 10.54
N PRO A 227 36.31 -25.24 10.32
CA PRO A 227 36.23 -25.82 8.98
C PRO A 227 34.83 -25.68 8.35
N ALA A 228 33.85 -25.16 9.10
CA ALA A 228 32.45 -25.11 8.69
C ALA A 228 31.94 -23.67 8.64
N ILE A 229 30.90 -23.45 7.83
CA ILE A 229 30.14 -22.20 7.79
C ILE A 229 28.72 -22.45 8.25
N ARG A 230 28.17 -21.49 9.00
CA ARG A 230 26.78 -21.48 9.43
C ARG A 230 26.07 -20.31 8.76
N ILE A 231 24.98 -20.61 8.09
CA ILE A 231 24.05 -19.63 7.54
C ILE A 231 22.79 -19.67 8.40
N ASP A 232 22.40 -18.52 8.92
CA ASP A 232 21.29 -18.40 9.86
C ASP A 232 20.35 -17.28 9.44
N SER A 233 19.08 -17.61 9.24
CA SER A 233 18.05 -16.64 8.88
C SER A 233 17.62 -15.74 10.04
N GLY A 234 17.89 -16.15 11.28
CA GLY A 234 17.14 -15.64 12.44
C GLY A 234 15.66 -15.99 12.33
N LEU A 235 14.82 -15.39 13.17
CA LEU A 235 13.37 -15.55 13.08
C LEU A 235 12.82 -14.62 12.00
N ILE A 236 12.28 -15.20 10.92
CA ILE A 236 11.61 -14.46 9.85
C ILE A 236 10.10 -14.65 9.98
N ASP A 237 9.35 -13.55 9.94
CA ASP A 237 7.89 -13.55 9.87
C ASP A 237 7.43 -13.82 8.44
N LEU A 238 6.49 -14.74 8.25
CA LEU A 238 5.93 -15.02 6.93
C LEU A 238 5.31 -13.81 6.24
N ASN A 239 4.89 -12.80 7.00
CA ASN A 239 4.42 -11.55 6.41
C ASN A 239 5.53 -10.79 5.66
N GLU A 240 6.81 -11.03 5.98
CA GLU A 240 7.96 -10.47 5.24
C GLU A 240 8.12 -11.11 3.86
N PHE A 241 7.57 -12.32 3.64
CA PHE A 241 7.47 -12.96 2.33
C PHE A 241 6.16 -12.64 1.59
N GLY A 242 5.38 -11.70 2.14
CA GLY A 242 4.18 -11.17 1.52
C GLY A 242 2.86 -11.71 2.06
N LEU A 243 2.86 -12.58 3.07
CA LEU A 243 1.61 -12.93 3.75
C LEU A 243 1.02 -11.72 4.50
N ASN A 244 -0.30 -11.71 4.65
CA ASN A 244 -1.06 -10.63 5.27
C ASN A 244 -1.88 -11.19 6.44
N LEU A 245 -1.18 -11.82 7.39
CA LEU A 245 -1.78 -12.45 8.56
C LEU A 245 -1.87 -11.46 9.74
N PRO A 246 -2.99 -11.46 10.50
CA PRO A 246 -3.13 -10.66 11.72
C PRO A 246 -2.21 -11.20 12.82
N PRO A 247 -1.83 -10.38 13.81
CA PRO A 247 -0.89 -10.77 14.87
C PRO A 247 -1.10 -12.16 15.51
N PRO A 248 -2.34 -12.61 15.85
CA PRO A 248 -2.53 -13.94 16.43
C PRO A 248 -2.28 -15.11 15.47
N ASP A 249 -2.35 -14.88 14.15
CA ASP A 249 -2.19 -15.92 13.13
C ASP A 249 -0.80 -15.89 12.47
N ARG A 250 0.07 -14.96 12.86
CA ARG A 250 1.41 -14.86 12.30
C ARG A 250 2.23 -16.09 12.67
N VAL A 251 3.12 -16.45 11.76
CA VAL A 251 4.07 -17.55 11.90
C VAL A 251 5.45 -16.99 11.66
N GLN A 252 6.34 -17.27 12.60
CA GLN A 252 7.76 -17.00 12.46
C GLN A 252 8.50 -18.32 12.40
N PHE A 253 9.52 -18.39 11.54
CA PHE A 253 10.36 -19.57 11.45
C PHE A 253 11.82 -19.15 11.25
N ARG A 254 12.71 -20.04 11.67
CA ARG A 254 14.16 -19.93 11.50
C ARG A 254 14.67 -21.19 10.80
N LYS A 255 15.45 -20.98 9.75
CA LYS A 255 16.26 -22.01 9.11
C LYS A 255 17.72 -21.70 9.41
N ALA A 256 18.44 -22.71 9.87
CA ALA A 256 19.87 -22.64 10.05
C ALA A 256 20.54 -23.80 9.34
N THR A 257 21.50 -23.50 8.47
CA THR A 257 22.23 -24.51 7.71
C THR A 257 23.71 -24.40 8.03
N THR A 258 24.33 -25.49 8.48
CA THR A 258 25.76 -25.54 8.78
C THR A 258 26.45 -26.52 7.84
N CYS A 259 27.37 -26.03 7.00
CA CYS A 259 28.01 -26.79 5.95
C CYS A 259 29.52 -26.95 6.19
N ALA A 260 30.07 -28.11 5.83
CA ALA A 260 31.49 -28.38 5.84
C ALA A 260 31.88 -29.30 4.68
N VAL A 261 33.14 -29.22 4.26
CA VAL A 261 33.72 -30.14 3.27
C VAL A 261 34.06 -31.46 3.96
N LEU A 262 33.63 -32.59 3.39
CA LEU A 262 33.91 -33.92 3.94
C LEU A 262 35.28 -34.43 3.49
N PRO A 263 36.02 -35.15 4.36
CA PRO A 263 37.28 -35.76 3.97
C PRO A 263 37.07 -36.96 3.04
N LEU A 264 37.99 -37.14 2.10
CA LEU A 264 37.99 -38.24 1.11
C LEU A 264 38.90 -39.41 1.53
N GLU A 265 39.87 -39.16 2.43
CA GLU A 265 40.82 -40.16 2.92
C GLU A 265 40.09 -41.28 3.66
N ASN A 266 40.42 -42.53 3.34
CA ASN A 266 39.77 -43.74 3.89
C ASN A 266 38.24 -43.82 3.69
N ARG A 267 37.67 -42.97 2.81
CA ARG A 267 36.23 -42.92 2.50
C ARG A 267 35.93 -43.17 1.03
N THR A 268 36.93 -43.62 0.26
CA THR A 268 36.79 -43.89 -1.17
C THR A 268 37.38 -45.25 -1.56
N THR A 269 36.77 -45.90 -2.54
CA THR A 269 37.31 -47.13 -3.17
C THR A 269 37.06 -47.12 -4.66
N ILE A 270 37.97 -47.68 -5.43
CA ILE A 270 37.82 -47.82 -6.88
C ILE A 270 37.48 -49.27 -7.20
N ILE A 271 36.41 -49.47 -7.98
CA ILE A 271 36.01 -50.79 -8.48
C ILE A 271 35.79 -50.73 -9.99
N PRO A 272 35.94 -51.85 -10.71
CA PRO A 272 35.47 -51.96 -12.10
C PRO A 272 33.95 -51.71 -12.17
N ALA A 273 33.50 -50.97 -13.18
CA ALA A 273 32.07 -50.66 -13.36
C ALA A 273 31.20 -51.90 -13.55
N SER A 274 31.76 -52.99 -14.09
CA SER A 274 31.10 -54.29 -14.24
C SER A 274 30.78 -54.98 -12.91
N GLU A 275 31.42 -54.57 -11.80
CA GLU A 275 31.17 -55.14 -10.46
C GLU A 275 30.05 -54.43 -9.70
N PHE A 276 29.62 -53.25 -10.18
CA PHE A 276 28.50 -52.50 -9.59
C PHE A 276 27.18 -52.94 -10.23
N GLN A 277 26.35 -53.66 -9.49
CA GLN A 277 25.18 -54.37 -10.01
C GLN A 277 23.99 -53.42 -10.29
N GLU A 278 23.91 -52.32 -9.55
CA GLU A 278 22.83 -51.32 -9.60
C GLU A 278 23.12 -50.15 -10.54
N LEU A 279 23.98 -50.34 -11.54
CA LEU A 279 24.27 -49.30 -12.52
C LEU A 279 23.07 -49.09 -13.45
N ASN A 280 22.59 -47.85 -13.57
CA ASN A 280 21.45 -47.47 -14.43
C ASN A 280 21.73 -47.56 -15.96
N ARG A 281 22.84 -48.19 -16.35
CA ARG A 281 23.26 -48.41 -17.74
C ARG A 281 24.23 -49.58 -17.81
N GLU A 282 24.50 -50.04 -19.03
CA GLU A 282 25.59 -50.99 -19.26
C GLU A 282 26.95 -50.36 -18.89
N ALA A 283 27.79 -51.17 -18.25
CA ALA A 283 29.15 -50.79 -17.91
C ALA A 283 29.98 -50.61 -19.20
N LEU A 284 30.70 -49.49 -19.31
CA LEU A 284 31.55 -49.27 -20.47
C LEU A 284 32.80 -50.16 -20.38
N PRO A 285 33.40 -50.55 -21.52
CA PRO A 285 34.65 -51.33 -21.51
C PRO A 285 35.74 -50.62 -20.70
N GLU A 286 36.38 -51.35 -19.78
CA GLU A 286 37.47 -50.87 -18.93
C GLU A 286 37.12 -49.68 -18.02
N GLU A 287 35.84 -49.39 -17.83
CA GLU A 287 35.42 -48.31 -16.96
C GLU A 287 35.65 -48.64 -15.48
N GLN A 288 36.19 -47.66 -14.75
CA GLN A 288 36.37 -47.71 -13.30
C GLN A 288 35.44 -46.70 -12.62
N LEU A 289 34.81 -47.12 -11.53
CA LEU A 289 33.97 -46.30 -10.68
C LEU A 289 34.69 -45.97 -9.39
N LEU A 290 34.69 -44.69 -9.03
CA LEU A 290 35.07 -44.19 -7.73
C LEU A 290 33.83 -44.16 -6.83
N LEU A 291 33.80 -45.05 -5.84
CA LEU A 291 32.78 -45.10 -4.80
C LEU A 291 33.19 -44.21 -3.62
N MET A 292 32.21 -43.57 -3.00
CA MET A 292 32.36 -42.69 -1.83
C MET A 292 31.37 -43.08 -0.73
N PHE A 293 31.86 -43.21 0.50
CA PHE A 293 31.11 -43.79 1.63
C PHE A 293 30.82 -42.73 2.71
N TYR A 294 29.61 -42.18 2.70
CA TYR A 294 29.13 -41.15 3.63
C TYR A 294 27.78 -41.46 4.28
N GLY A 295 27.24 -42.66 4.05
CA GLY A 295 25.94 -43.11 4.56
C GLY A 295 25.40 -44.31 3.78
N ASP A 296 24.37 -44.95 4.34
CA ASP A 296 23.72 -46.13 3.75
C ASP A 296 22.53 -45.71 2.88
N VAL A 297 22.61 -45.96 1.57
CA VAL A 297 21.55 -45.73 0.58
C VAL A 297 20.44 -46.76 0.74
N LEU A 298 19.20 -46.29 0.87
CA LEU A 298 18.06 -47.14 1.26
C LEU A 298 17.57 -48.09 0.17
N TYR A 299 17.74 -47.72 -1.10
CA TYR A 299 17.19 -48.45 -2.25
C TYR A 299 18.22 -49.37 -2.95
N TYR A 300 19.48 -49.35 -2.53
CA TYR A 300 20.48 -50.30 -3.01
C TYR A 300 20.37 -51.63 -2.26
N GLU A 301 20.48 -52.74 -2.98
CA GLU A 301 20.47 -54.07 -2.37
C GLU A 301 21.89 -54.48 -1.99
N TYR A 302 22.84 -54.24 -2.89
CA TYR A 302 24.29 -54.38 -2.73
C TYR A 302 24.94 -53.00 -2.65
N TRP A 303 26.15 -52.90 -2.08
CA TRP A 303 26.86 -51.61 -1.95
C TRP A 303 26.07 -50.51 -1.22
N LYS A 304 25.26 -50.87 -0.22
CA LYS A 304 24.42 -49.92 0.53
C LYS A 304 25.19 -48.71 1.05
N ASN A 305 26.41 -48.91 1.51
CA ASN A 305 27.26 -47.85 2.05
C ASN A 305 27.79 -46.86 0.99
N ALA A 306 27.66 -47.15 -0.31
CA ALA A 306 28.15 -46.30 -1.39
C ALA A 306 27.18 -45.14 -1.68
N THR A 307 27.33 -44.06 -0.92
CA THR A 307 26.58 -42.80 -1.05
C THR A 307 26.65 -42.17 -2.43
N PHE A 308 27.87 -42.09 -2.99
CA PHE A 308 28.08 -41.56 -4.33
C PHE A 308 28.97 -42.49 -5.15
N LEU A 309 28.76 -42.45 -6.46
CA LEU A 309 29.61 -43.08 -7.46
C LEU A 309 29.95 -42.07 -8.55
N TRP A 310 31.19 -42.11 -9.04
CA TRP A 310 31.62 -41.29 -10.17
C TRP A 310 32.50 -42.09 -11.13
N SER A 311 32.29 -41.93 -12.44
CA SER A 311 33.10 -42.59 -13.46
C SER A 311 34.45 -41.89 -13.60
N LEU A 312 35.54 -42.64 -13.45
CA LEU A 312 36.89 -42.10 -13.67
C LEU A 312 37.16 -41.81 -15.15
N ALA A 313 36.49 -42.53 -16.06
CA ALA A 313 36.51 -42.19 -17.48
C ALA A 313 35.90 -40.81 -17.71
N ALA A 314 34.71 -40.56 -17.15
CA ALA A 314 34.06 -39.24 -17.23
C ALA A 314 34.90 -38.15 -16.55
N ALA A 315 35.53 -38.45 -15.41
CA ALA A 315 36.41 -37.50 -14.72
C ALA A 315 37.60 -37.06 -15.58
N ASN A 316 38.11 -37.94 -16.45
CA ASN A 316 39.26 -37.66 -17.30
C ASN A 316 38.90 -37.05 -18.67
N THR A 317 37.66 -37.21 -19.14
CA THR A 317 37.24 -36.73 -20.47
C THR A 317 36.36 -35.49 -20.43
N THR A 318 35.66 -35.25 -19.32
CA THR A 318 34.70 -34.15 -19.20
C THR A 318 35.39 -32.88 -18.73
N THR A 319 35.18 -31.77 -19.45
CA THR A 319 35.77 -30.44 -19.15
C THR A 319 34.81 -29.51 -18.43
N LYS A 320 33.78 -30.06 -17.77
CA LYS A 320 32.73 -29.29 -17.08
C LYS A 320 32.63 -29.73 -15.63
N PHE A 321 32.24 -28.82 -14.75
CA PHE A 321 31.79 -29.19 -13.42
C PHE A 321 30.45 -29.94 -13.51
N ASP A 322 30.22 -30.88 -12.61
CA ASP A 322 28.94 -31.58 -12.48
C ASP A 322 28.62 -31.79 -10.99
N SER A 323 27.37 -32.13 -10.68
CA SER A 323 26.98 -32.40 -9.30
C SER A 323 25.94 -33.50 -9.13
N ARG A 324 26.05 -34.15 -7.96
CA ARG A 324 25.05 -35.09 -7.46
C ARG A 324 24.68 -34.67 -6.04
N ALA A 325 23.43 -34.92 -5.68
CA ALA A 325 22.91 -34.65 -4.35
C ALA A 325 22.38 -35.95 -3.74
N ALA A 326 22.50 -36.07 -2.43
CA ALA A 326 21.90 -37.13 -1.64
C ALA A 326 21.48 -36.55 -0.28
N GLY A 327 20.38 -37.02 0.29
CA GLY A 327 19.80 -36.45 1.51
C GLY A 327 19.45 -37.51 2.53
N SER A 328 19.76 -37.24 3.79
CA SER A 328 19.23 -37.96 4.94
C SER A 328 18.26 -37.03 5.65
N SER A 329 16.97 -37.35 5.65
CA SER A 329 15.94 -36.56 6.31
C SER A 329 15.15 -37.43 7.27
N ASP A 330 14.81 -36.88 8.44
CA ASP A 330 13.86 -37.48 9.37
C ASP A 330 12.45 -37.60 8.74
N TRP A 331 12.21 -36.86 7.66
CA TRP A 331 11.13 -37.14 6.72
C TRP A 331 11.46 -38.40 5.91
N TYR A 332 11.20 -39.55 6.55
CA TYR A 332 11.47 -40.91 6.07
C TYR A 332 10.97 -41.19 4.64
N GLU A 333 10.00 -40.42 4.13
CA GLU A 333 9.48 -40.54 2.76
C GLU A 333 10.39 -39.93 1.68
N PHE A 334 11.34 -39.06 2.03
CA PHE A 334 12.23 -38.34 1.09
C PHE A 334 13.73 -38.56 1.32
N GLY A 335 14.11 -39.23 2.42
CA GLY A 335 15.50 -39.60 2.65
C GLY A 335 15.97 -40.63 1.62
N SER A 336 17.03 -40.31 0.87
CA SER A 336 17.66 -41.28 -0.04
C SER A 336 18.63 -42.21 0.71
N GLN A 337 19.05 -41.80 1.92
CA GLN A 337 20.09 -42.48 2.69
C GLN A 337 20.01 -42.22 4.20
N ILE A 338 20.65 -43.10 4.97
CA ILE A 338 20.88 -42.97 6.40
C ILE A 338 22.30 -42.42 6.60
N ALA A 339 22.43 -41.31 7.32
CA ALA A 339 23.73 -40.72 7.64
C ALA A 339 24.59 -41.65 8.50
N LEU A 340 25.91 -41.51 8.39
CA LEU A 340 26.87 -42.19 9.25
C LEU A 340 26.66 -41.84 10.74
N PRO A 341 26.94 -42.77 11.68
CA PRO A 341 26.82 -42.52 13.11
C PRO A 341 27.58 -41.27 13.60
N GLU A 342 28.74 -41.00 13.01
CA GLU A 342 29.59 -39.83 13.31
C GLU A 342 28.93 -38.50 12.94
N MET A 343 27.91 -38.52 12.08
CA MET A 343 27.15 -37.37 11.61
C MET A 343 25.72 -37.32 12.17
N GLN A 344 25.25 -38.36 12.85
CA GLN A 344 23.90 -38.41 13.44
C GLN A 344 23.81 -37.48 14.66
N GLY A 345 23.35 -36.25 14.42
CA GLY A 345 22.98 -35.29 15.46
C GLY A 345 21.48 -35.35 15.79
N ASN A 346 21.10 -34.96 17.00
CA ASN A 346 19.73 -35.15 17.50
C ASN A 346 18.62 -34.32 16.82
N ASN A 347 18.90 -33.38 15.91
CA ASN A 347 17.88 -32.44 15.37
C ASN A 347 18.31 -31.76 14.03
N SER A 348 18.88 -32.48 13.07
CA SER A 348 19.20 -31.90 11.75
C SER A 348 19.15 -32.92 10.64
N ASP A 349 18.53 -32.53 9.53
CA ASP A 349 18.61 -33.26 8.27
C ASP A 349 19.99 -33.02 7.64
N ILE A 350 20.54 -34.01 6.95
CA ILE A 350 21.87 -33.91 6.33
C ILE A 350 21.75 -33.98 4.82
N ALA A 351 22.12 -32.87 4.19
CA ALA A 351 22.20 -32.71 2.75
C ALA A 351 23.65 -32.91 2.30
N TYR A 352 23.89 -33.84 1.37
CA TYR A 352 25.20 -34.11 0.79
C TYR A 352 25.21 -33.69 -0.67
N ARG A 353 26.29 -33.04 -1.08
CA ARG A 353 26.50 -32.60 -2.45
C ARG A 353 27.88 -33.02 -2.91
N LEU A 354 27.90 -33.92 -3.89
CA LEU A 354 29.07 -34.24 -4.68
C LEU A 354 29.27 -33.17 -5.73
N ILE A 355 30.49 -32.64 -5.81
CA ILE A 355 30.94 -31.73 -6.87
C ILE A 355 32.02 -32.48 -7.64
N ALA A 356 31.70 -32.83 -8.88
CA ALA A 356 32.66 -33.41 -9.81
C ALA A 356 33.41 -32.29 -10.51
N LYS A 357 34.72 -32.23 -10.28
CA LYS A 357 35.62 -31.25 -10.89
C LYS A 357 36.09 -31.69 -12.27
N ASN A 358 36.03 -33.00 -12.53
CA ASN A 358 36.44 -33.62 -13.79
C ASN A 358 37.80 -33.08 -14.27
N TYR A 359 37.99 -32.91 -15.58
CA TYR A 359 39.25 -32.49 -16.19
C TYR A 359 39.29 -30.97 -16.43
N VAL A 360 38.69 -30.18 -15.53
CA VAL A 360 38.80 -28.71 -15.54
C VAL A 360 40.20 -28.30 -15.09
N MET A 361 40.81 -27.38 -15.83
CA MET A 361 42.14 -26.85 -15.56
C MET A 361 42.09 -25.37 -15.15
N TYR A 362 43.03 -24.98 -14.31
CA TYR A 362 43.18 -23.63 -13.77
C TYR A 362 44.48 -22.99 -14.26
N ARG A 363 44.51 -21.67 -14.47
CA ARG A 363 45.75 -20.94 -14.82
C ARG A 363 46.62 -20.63 -13.61
N GLU A 364 46.00 -20.58 -12.44
CA GLU A 364 46.65 -20.35 -11.14
C GLU A 364 46.35 -21.52 -10.20
N PRO A 365 47.22 -21.81 -9.21
CA PRO A 365 46.91 -22.79 -8.18
C PRO A 365 45.71 -22.33 -7.36
N ASN A 366 44.91 -23.28 -6.88
CA ASN A 366 43.71 -22.97 -6.10
C ASN A 366 43.75 -23.67 -4.73
N GLU A 367 43.64 -22.89 -3.68
CA GLU A 367 43.68 -23.33 -2.27
C GLU A 367 42.28 -23.59 -1.69
N ASP A 368 41.22 -23.33 -2.45
CA ASP A 368 39.84 -23.63 -2.03
C ASP A 368 39.65 -25.11 -1.68
N LEU A 369 39.00 -25.41 -0.55
CA LEU A 369 38.85 -26.78 -0.06
C LEU A 369 38.07 -27.71 -1.01
N VAL A 370 37.11 -27.17 -1.74
CA VAL A 370 36.34 -27.93 -2.73
C VAL A 370 37.10 -27.97 -4.05
N PHE A 371 37.52 -26.82 -4.56
CA PHE A 371 38.11 -26.64 -5.88
C PHE A 371 39.64 -26.73 -5.91
N SER A 372 40.24 -27.38 -4.90
CA SER A 372 41.69 -27.45 -4.73
C SER A 372 42.40 -28.00 -5.97
N ALA A 373 43.43 -27.29 -6.42
CA ALA A 373 44.16 -27.60 -7.64
C ALA A 373 45.64 -27.20 -7.56
N HIS A 374 46.50 -28.18 -7.33
CA HIS A 374 47.96 -27.99 -7.20
C HIS A 374 48.76 -28.85 -8.18
N LYS A 375 48.13 -29.82 -8.86
CA LYS A 375 48.81 -30.70 -9.81
C LYS A 375 49.13 -29.96 -11.10
N THR A 376 50.41 -29.85 -11.45
CA THR A 376 50.82 -29.14 -12.67
C THR A 376 50.98 -30.08 -13.86
N ASN A 377 50.49 -29.65 -15.03
CA ASN A 377 50.87 -30.21 -16.32
C ASN A 377 51.42 -29.07 -17.19
N PRO A 378 52.69 -29.13 -17.63
CA PRO A 378 53.25 -28.09 -18.47
C PRO A 378 52.58 -28.11 -19.85
N THR A 379 51.91 -27.02 -20.21
CA THR A 379 51.29 -26.87 -21.53
C THR A 379 52.07 -25.88 -22.39
N ILE A 380 52.18 -26.18 -23.69
CA ILE A 380 52.73 -25.27 -24.68
C ILE A 380 51.54 -24.63 -25.39
N THR A 381 51.36 -23.34 -25.20
CA THR A 381 50.33 -22.58 -25.91
C THR A 381 50.59 -22.58 -27.42
N ASN A 382 49.58 -22.29 -28.22
CA ASN A 382 49.70 -22.14 -29.69
C ASN A 382 50.72 -21.05 -30.12
N LEU A 383 51.14 -20.19 -29.19
CA LEU A 383 52.15 -19.14 -29.37
C LEU A 383 53.56 -19.59 -28.95
N GLY A 384 53.76 -20.87 -28.60
CA GLY A 384 55.04 -21.40 -28.12
C GLY A 384 55.42 -20.98 -26.69
N GLN A 385 54.56 -20.26 -25.99
CA GLN A 385 54.78 -19.90 -24.58
C GLN A 385 54.45 -21.10 -23.69
N LYS A 386 55.38 -21.45 -22.79
CA LYS A 386 55.16 -22.43 -21.73
C LYS A 386 54.31 -21.77 -20.65
N GLY A 387 53.16 -22.36 -20.36
CA GLY A 387 52.31 -21.98 -19.24
C GLY A 387 51.96 -23.23 -18.44
N ASP A 388 52.12 -23.16 -17.13
CA ASP A 388 51.65 -24.24 -16.26
C ASP A 388 50.12 -24.19 -16.22
N ARG A 389 49.52 -25.38 -16.22
CA ARG A 389 48.09 -25.56 -15.96
C ARG A 389 47.95 -26.43 -14.72
N TYR A 390 47.07 -26.01 -13.84
CA TYR A 390 46.79 -26.67 -12.58
C TYR A 390 45.53 -27.52 -12.73
N TYR A 391 45.58 -28.73 -12.23
CA TYR A 391 44.48 -29.68 -12.24
C TYR A 391 44.06 -29.97 -10.81
N SER A 392 42.78 -30.33 -10.67
CA SER A 392 42.21 -30.67 -9.37
C SER A 392 43.00 -31.76 -8.67
N ASP A 393 43.23 -31.62 -7.37
CA ASP A 393 43.99 -32.60 -6.58
C ASP A 393 43.28 -33.95 -6.51
N PHE A 394 41.96 -33.92 -6.58
CA PHE A 394 41.09 -35.09 -6.64
C PHE A 394 39.96 -34.79 -7.64
N PRO A 395 39.44 -35.78 -8.40
CA PRO A 395 38.42 -35.53 -9.44
C PRO A 395 37.06 -35.08 -8.90
N VAL A 396 36.81 -35.26 -7.61
CA VAL A 396 35.54 -34.93 -6.94
C VAL A 396 35.80 -34.32 -5.56
N SER A 397 34.80 -33.65 -5.01
CA SER A 397 34.76 -33.18 -3.63
C SER A 397 33.34 -33.36 -3.09
N VAL A 398 33.18 -33.52 -1.78
CA VAL A 398 31.85 -33.67 -1.16
C VAL A 398 31.67 -32.60 -0.09
N VAL A 399 30.56 -31.86 -0.17
CA VAL A 399 30.12 -30.93 0.86
C VAL A 399 28.91 -31.54 1.54
N ALA A 400 28.87 -31.52 2.87
CA ALA A 400 27.69 -31.87 3.63
C ALA A 400 27.18 -30.66 4.41
N CYS A 401 25.87 -30.60 4.59
CA CYS A 401 25.17 -29.53 5.27
C CYS A 401 24.14 -30.09 6.25
N ALA A 402 24.29 -29.77 7.54
CA ALA A 402 23.28 -29.98 8.56
C ALA A 402 22.23 -28.86 8.46
N GLN A 403 21.03 -29.20 8.00
CA GLN A 403 19.89 -28.30 7.86
C GLN A 403 18.96 -28.42 9.07
N GLN A 404 18.64 -27.28 9.69
CA GLN A 404 17.77 -27.20 10.86
C GLN A 404 16.61 -26.24 10.60
N PHE A 405 15.39 -26.77 10.60
CA PHE A 405 14.15 -26.00 10.52
C PHE A 405 13.44 -26.01 11.88
N SER A 406 13.65 -24.97 12.71
CA SER A 406 12.93 -24.64 13.97
C SER A 406 12.17 -25.75 14.73
N ALA A 407 12.75 -26.95 14.89
CA ALA A 407 12.06 -28.14 15.45
C ALA A 407 10.66 -28.39 14.85
N LEU A 408 10.51 -28.14 13.55
CA LEU A 408 9.26 -28.37 12.83
C LEU A 408 9.08 -29.86 12.60
N PRO A 409 8.02 -30.48 13.15
CA PRO A 409 7.73 -31.86 12.84
C PRO A 409 7.34 -31.95 11.38
N GLY A 410 7.68 -33.08 10.81
CA GLY A 410 7.35 -33.40 9.44
C GLY A 410 5.87 -33.21 9.08
N ASN A 411 4.94 -33.55 9.97
CA ASN A 411 3.53 -33.27 9.75
C ASN A 411 3.01 -32.36 10.87
N PRO A 412 2.89 -31.05 10.64
CA PRO A 412 2.31 -30.13 11.62
C PRO A 412 0.83 -30.45 11.87
N THR A 413 0.54 -30.87 13.10
CA THR A 413 -0.82 -31.17 13.59
C THR A 413 -1.10 -30.45 14.91
N LYS A 414 -2.36 -30.50 15.36
CA LYS A 414 -2.75 -30.01 16.70
C LYS A 414 -2.08 -30.80 17.83
N ASP A 415 -1.61 -32.02 17.57
CA ASP A 415 -0.95 -32.84 18.61
C ASP A 415 0.44 -32.26 18.95
N ASN A 416 1.19 -31.84 17.92
CA ASN A 416 2.48 -31.19 18.09
C ASN A 416 2.33 -29.70 18.45
N PHE A 417 1.27 -29.04 17.96
CA PHE A 417 1.01 -27.61 18.17
C PHE A 417 -0.43 -27.36 18.67
N PRO A 418 -0.73 -27.66 19.95
CA PRO A 418 -2.10 -27.60 20.47
C PRO A 418 -2.70 -26.20 20.49
N THR A 419 -1.86 -25.16 20.60
CA THR A 419 -2.28 -23.75 20.64
C THR A 419 -2.36 -23.09 19.27
N ALA A 420 -1.88 -23.74 18.20
CA ALA A 420 -1.82 -23.12 16.88
C ALA A 420 -3.22 -22.98 16.27
N SER A 421 -3.50 -21.84 15.62
CA SER A 421 -4.72 -21.65 14.83
C SER A 421 -4.71 -22.54 13.58
N ASP A 422 -5.87 -22.74 12.96
CA ASP A 422 -5.96 -23.57 11.75
C ASP A 422 -5.18 -22.94 10.57
N VAL A 423 -5.06 -21.61 10.57
CA VAL A 423 -4.25 -20.85 9.59
C VAL A 423 -2.77 -21.04 9.84
N GLN A 424 -2.34 -20.98 11.11
CA GLN A 424 -0.96 -21.26 11.48
C GLN A 424 -0.56 -22.68 11.08
N LEU A 425 -1.41 -23.68 11.35
CA LEU A 425 -1.15 -25.06 10.93
C LEU A 425 -1.08 -25.20 9.41
N ALA A 426 -1.95 -24.52 8.66
CA ALA A 426 -1.88 -24.51 7.20
C ALA A 426 -0.55 -23.88 6.72
N ALA A 427 -0.15 -22.75 7.28
CA ALA A 427 1.10 -22.07 6.92
C ALA A 427 2.34 -22.92 7.25
N LEU A 428 2.33 -23.59 8.41
CA LEU A 428 3.39 -24.53 8.79
C LEU A 428 3.48 -25.72 7.84
N ARG A 429 2.35 -26.29 7.40
CA ARG A 429 2.34 -27.38 6.41
C ARG A 429 2.93 -26.93 5.08
N VAL A 430 2.50 -25.76 4.58
CA VAL A 430 3.05 -25.22 3.33
C VAL A 430 4.56 -24.98 3.48
N LEU A 431 5.04 -24.47 4.62
CA LEU A 431 6.46 -24.31 4.87
C LEU A 431 7.23 -25.62 4.84
N VAL A 432 6.72 -26.67 5.48
CA VAL A 432 7.37 -27.99 5.49
C VAL A 432 7.39 -28.57 4.08
N THR A 433 6.27 -28.55 3.36
CA THR A 433 6.22 -29.05 1.97
C THR A 433 7.16 -28.26 1.05
N SER A 434 7.20 -26.93 1.19
CA SER A 434 8.08 -26.08 0.39
C SER A 434 9.56 -26.30 0.71
N GLY A 435 9.90 -26.48 2.00
CA GLY A 435 11.26 -26.78 2.44
C GLY A 435 11.74 -28.16 1.98
N ALA A 436 10.85 -29.15 1.92
CA ALA A 436 11.18 -30.48 1.40
C ALA A 436 11.38 -30.50 -0.13
N MET A 437 10.64 -29.68 -0.88
CA MET A 437 10.80 -29.57 -2.35
C MET A 437 11.99 -28.69 -2.74
N PHE A 438 12.29 -27.68 -1.94
CA PHE A 438 13.28 -26.66 -2.25
C PHE A 438 14.19 -26.37 -1.06
N ASP A 439 15.28 -27.14 -1.01
CA ASP A 439 16.35 -27.00 -0.04
C ASP A 439 17.68 -26.66 -0.75
N GLN A 440 18.81 -26.77 -0.04
CA GLN A 440 20.11 -26.54 -0.66
C GLN A 440 20.47 -27.57 -1.74
N LEU A 441 19.81 -28.74 -1.82
CA LEU A 441 20.07 -29.76 -2.83
C LEU A 441 19.39 -29.45 -4.17
N SER A 442 18.37 -28.58 -4.19
CA SER A 442 17.54 -28.34 -5.37
C SER A 442 18.25 -27.59 -6.51
N SER A 443 19.23 -26.73 -6.23
CA SER A 443 20.04 -26.10 -7.29
C SER A 443 21.07 -27.09 -7.84
N LYS A 444 21.34 -27.07 -9.15
CA LYS A 444 22.40 -27.89 -9.78
C LYS A 444 23.54 -27.05 -10.35
N THR A 445 23.49 -25.74 -10.15
CA THR A 445 24.41 -24.76 -10.72
C THR A 445 25.38 -24.24 -9.67
N PHE A 446 26.54 -23.78 -10.14
CA PHE A 446 27.61 -23.20 -9.33
C PHE A 446 28.13 -21.93 -10.00
N ASP A 447 28.60 -20.96 -9.22
CA ASP A 447 29.28 -19.79 -9.76
C ASP A 447 30.54 -20.21 -10.55
N ALA A 448 31.28 -21.20 -10.04
CA ALA A 448 32.45 -21.76 -10.72
C ALA A 448 32.13 -22.35 -12.11
N MET A 449 30.88 -22.75 -12.39
CA MET A 449 30.48 -23.17 -13.75
C MET A 449 30.47 -21.99 -14.73
N GLY A 450 30.16 -20.78 -14.27
CA GLY A 450 30.17 -19.56 -15.08
C GLY A 450 31.58 -19.11 -15.46
N ASP A 451 32.57 -19.35 -14.59
CA ASP A 451 33.98 -19.03 -14.82
C ASP A 451 34.72 -20.04 -15.72
N ASN A 452 34.11 -21.20 -15.97
CA ASN A 452 34.68 -22.25 -16.80
C ASN A 452 34.46 -21.96 -18.29
N TRP A 453 35.53 -21.56 -18.98
CA TRP A 453 35.56 -21.36 -20.42
C TRP A 453 36.17 -22.58 -21.13
N ASP A 454 35.30 -23.49 -21.59
CA ASP A 454 35.68 -24.69 -22.37
C ASP A 454 36.73 -25.60 -21.66
N GLY A 455 36.58 -25.76 -20.35
CA GLY A 455 37.49 -26.54 -19.51
C GLY A 455 38.59 -25.73 -18.83
N GLU A 456 38.72 -24.44 -19.12
CA GLU A 456 39.72 -23.56 -18.52
C GLU A 456 39.08 -22.52 -17.62
N VAL A 457 39.52 -22.49 -16.36
CA VAL A 457 39.21 -21.45 -15.39
C VAL A 457 40.46 -20.60 -15.17
N ILE A 458 40.34 -19.28 -15.09
CA ILE A 458 41.51 -18.41 -14.87
C ILE A 458 42.00 -18.60 -13.44
N SER A 459 41.16 -18.26 -12.47
CA SER A 459 41.38 -18.48 -11.05
C SER A 459 40.02 -18.47 -10.34
N LEU A 460 39.97 -19.09 -9.17
CA LEU A 460 38.82 -19.01 -8.26
C LEU A 460 39.30 -18.41 -6.93
N PRO A 461 38.45 -17.67 -6.20
CA PRO A 461 38.73 -17.26 -4.84
C PRO A 461 38.97 -18.45 -3.91
N ASN A 462 39.82 -18.26 -2.88
CA ASN A 462 40.05 -19.28 -1.85
C ASN A 462 38.82 -19.56 -0.98
N ASP A 463 37.83 -18.66 -1.03
CA ASP A 463 36.53 -18.78 -0.35
C ASP A 463 35.39 -19.19 -1.30
N GLN A 464 35.71 -19.76 -2.46
CA GLN A 464 34.72 -20.10 -3.48
C GLN A 464 33.66 -21.06 -2.93
N TRP A 465 34.05 -22.12 -2.22
CA TRP A 465 33.08 -23.08 -1.69
C TRP A 465 32.09 -22.44 -0.70
N GLN A 466 32.51 -21.45 0.09
CA GLN A 466 31.59 -20.71 0.97
C GLN A 466 30.60 -19.89 0.14
N ARG A 467 31.05 -19.25 -0.95
CA ARG A 467 30.19 -18.49 -1.86
C ARG A 467 29.16 -19.40 -2.52
N GLU A 468 29.57 -20.58 -2.96
CA GLU A 468 28.66 -21.57 -3.53
C GLU A 468 27.57 -21.99 -2.54
N VAL A 469 27.94 -22.28 -1.28
CA VAL A 469 26.96 -22.63 -0.24
C VAL A 469 26.00 -21.49 0.06
N VAL A 470 26.50 -20.24 0.14
CA VAL A 470 25.66 -19.05 0.30
C VAL A 470 24.70 -18.89 -0.87
N ARG A 471 25.17 -19.12 -2.09
CA ARG A 471 24.35 -19.08 -3.30
C ARG A 471 23.27 -20.16 -3.31
N TRP A 472 23.61 -21.41 -2.98
CA TRP A 472 22.61 -22.49 -2.90
C TRP A 472 21.55 -22.20 -1.85
N GLU A 473 21.94 -21.63 -0.70
CA GLU A 473 20.99 -21.22 0.32
C GLU A 473 20.07 -20.10 -0.18
N ALA A 474 20.59 -19.08 -0.85
CA ALA A 474 19.77 -18.01 -1.45
C ALA A 474 18.77 -18.54 -2.49
N ILE A 475 19.19 -19.50 -3.32
CA ILE A 475 18.31 -20.17 -4.30
C ILE A 475 17.23 -20.99 -3.59
N ALA A 476 17.59 -21.71 -2.52
CA ALA A 476 16.64 -22.46 -1.70
C ALA A 476 15.53 -21.54 -1.15
N TRP A 477 15.91 -20.38 -0.62
CA TRP A 477 14.97 -19.36 -0.13
C TRP A 477 14.10 -18.75 -1.24
N ALA A 478 14.68 -18.46 -2.41
CA ALA A 478 13.91 -17.96 -3.55
C ALA A 478 12.87 -18.96 -4.02
N GLY A 479 13.21 -20.26 -4.07
CA GLY A 479 12.26 -21.31 -4.42
C GLY A 479 11.21 -21.56 -3.33
N LEU A 480 11.59 -21.52 -2.05
CA LEU A 480 10.64 -21.57 -0.94
C LEU A 480 9.61 -20.43 -1.04
N GLN A 481 10.07 -19.22 -1.34
CA GLN A 481 9.19 -18.08 -1.54
C GLN A 481 8.29 -18.25 -2.77
N ALA A 482 8.82 -18.79 -3.87
CA ALA A 482 8.04 -19.13 -5.06
C ALA A 482 6.90 -20.09 -4.69
N LEU A 483 7.20 -21.15 -3.95
CA LEU A 483 6.24 -22.17 -3.53
C LEU A 483 5.19 -21.62 -2.57
N LEU A 484 5.57 -20.71 -1.65
CA LEU A 484 4.60 -19.99 -0.81
C LEU A 484 3.61 -19.17 -1.65
N THR A 485 4.08 -18.50 -2.71
CA THR A 485 3.18 -17.76 -3.61
C THR A 485 2.36 -18.68 -4.51
N ASP A 486 2.94 -19.78 -4.98
CA ASP A 486 2.26 -20.80 -5.78
C ASP A 486 1.16 -21.50 -4.97
N PHE A 487 1.27 -21.59 -3.65
CA PHE A 487 0.16 -22.07 -2.82
C PHE A 487 -1.10 -21.20 -3.04
N ALA A 488 -0.96 -19.88 -3.00
CA ALA A 488 -2.07 -18.94 -3.15
C ALA A 488 -2.56 -18.80 -4.60
N ILE A 489 -1.67 -18.82 -5.59
CA ILE A 489 -2.02 -18.77 -7.02
C ILE A 489 -2.54 -20.12 -7.51
N GLY A 490 -1.99 -21.21 -6.99
CA GLY A 490 -2.17 -22.59 -7.46
C GLY A 490 -1.01 -23.07 -8.35
N PRO A 491 -0.41 -24.25 -8.07
CA PRO A 491 0.66 -24.82 -8.93
C PRO A 491 0.25 -25.02 -10.39
N LYS A 492 -1.06 -25.12 -10.66
CA LYS A 492 -1.65 -25.20 -11.99
C LYS A 492 -1.29 -24.04 -12.93
N HIS A 493 -0.87 -22.90 -12.37
CA HIS A 493 -0.38 -21.77 -13.16
C HIS A 493 0.94 -22.10 -13.88
N ARG A 494 1.81 -22.93 -13.28
CA ARG A 494 3.07 -23.36 -13.89
C ARG A 494 2.94 -24.68 -14.64
N ASP A 495 2.18 -25.61 -14.08
CA ASP A 495 1.97 -26.93 -14.68
C ASP A 495 0.48 -27.21 -14.88
N PRO A 496 -0.02 -27.20 -16.14
CA PRO A 496 -1.41 -27.51 -16.43
C PRO A 496 -1.90 -28.87 -15.90
N ASN A 497 -0.99 -29.82 -15.67
CA ASN A 497 -1.29 -31.17 -15.19
C ASN A 497 -1.21 -31.31 -13.65
N ALA A 498 -1.10 -30.19 -12.92
CA ALA A 498 -0.94 -30.21 -11.46
C ALA A 498 -2.09 -30.86 -10.67
N ASP A 499 -3.24 -31.13 -11.30
CA ASP A 499 -4.40 -31.75 -10.65
C ASP A 499 -4.09 -33.15 -10.07
N SER A 500 -3.04 -33.85 -10.55
CA SER A 500 -2.64 -35.18 -10.02
C SER A 500 -1.95 -35.11 -8.67
N TYR A 501 -1.25 -34.02 -8.36
CA TYR A 501 -0.43 -33.88 -7.14
C TYR A 501 -0.80 -32.67 -6.27
N VAL A 502 -1.81 -31.89 -6.64
CA VAL A 502 -2.28 -30.74 -5.84
C VAL A 502 -3.58 -31.08 -5.11
N LYS A 503 -3.57 -30.82 -3.80
CA LYS A 503 -4.78 -30.82 -2.98
C LYS A 503 -5.32 -29.39 -2.88
N GLN A 504 -6.49 -29.16 -3.44
CA GLN A 504 -7.17 -27.86 -3.33
C GLN A 504 -7.46 -27.53 -1.85
N ALA A 505 -7.33 -26.25 -1.51
CA ALA A 505 -7.61 -25.76 -0.17
C ALA A 505 -9.05 -26.05 0.26
N SER A 506 -9.20 -26.92 1.27
CA SER A 506 -10.50 -27.46 1.68
C SER A 506 -10.93 -26.95 3.05
N THR A 507 -9.96 -26.83 3.97
CA THR A 507 -10.20 -26.41 5.35
C THR A 507 -10.39 -24.90 5.46
N PRO A 508 -11.05 -24.40 6.52
CA PRO A 508 -11.17 -22.95 6.75
C PRO A 508 -9.82 -22.25 6.86
N GLY A 509 -8.84 -22.85 7.53
CA GLY A 509 -7.49 -22.31 7.68
C GLY A 509 -6.73 -22.19 6.35
N GLU A 510 -6.79 -23.24 5.52
CA GLU A 510 -6.19 -23.21 4.17
C GLU A 510 -6.84 -22.14 3.29
N LYS A 511 -8.18 -22.04 3.29
CA LYS A 511 -8.91 -21.04 2.50
C LYS A 511 -8.60 -19.61 2.95
N GLN A 512 -8.42 -19.39 4.25
CA GLN A 512 -7.99 -18.08 4.75
C GLN A 512 -6.55 -17.79 4.32
N LEU A 513 -5.64 -18.76 4.39
CA LEU A 513 -4.26 -18.60 3.95
C LEU A 513 -4.17 -18.29 2.44
N CYS A 514 -4.99 -18.94 1.60
CA CYS A 514 -5.10 -18.65 0.16
C CYS A 514 -5.32 -17.16 -0.13
N GLN A 515 -6.19 -16.53 0.66
CA GLN A 515 -6.57 -15.12 0.50
C GLN A 515 -5.69 -14.16 1.29
N SER A 516 -4.55 -14.64 1.81
CA SER A 516 -3.64 -13.85 2.64
C SER A 516 -2.35 -13.47 1.92
N GLN A 517 -2.07 -13.98 0.71
CA GLN A 517 -0.85 -13.63 -0.01
C GLN A 517 -0.97 -12.26 -0.69
N LYS A 518 -0.01 -11.36 -0.44
CA LYS A 518 0.19 -10.11 -1.18
C LYS A 518 1.31 -10.29 -2.19
N MET A 519 1.17 -9.64 -3.33
CA MET A 519 2.20 -9.53 -4.36
C MET A 519 2.24 -8.11 -4.90
N GLN A 520 3.37 -7.71 -5.50
CA GLN A 520 3.40 -6.42 -6.18
C GLN A 520 2.83 -6.54 -7.60
N LYS A 521 2.25 -5.44 -8.07
CA LYS A 521 1.68 -5.29 -9.41
C LYS A 521 2.23 -4.01 -10.03
N SER A 522 2.74 -4.09 -11.27
CA SER A 522 3.40 -2.95 -11.94
C SER A 522 2.39 -2.02 -12.63
N GLY A 523 1.16 -2.50 -12.89
CA GLY A 523 0.11 -1.68 -13.49
C GLY A 523 -1.25 -2.36 -13.63
N GLY A 524 -2.20 -1.62 -14.21
CA GLY A 524 -3.57 -2.08 -14.48
C GLY A 524 -4.56 -1.93 -13.31
N PHE A 525 -4.06 -1.71 -12.10
CA PHE A 525 -4.86 -1.56 -10.88
C PHE A 525 -4.46 -0.31 -10.09
N VAL A 526 -5.26 0.02 -9.09
CA VAL A 526 -5.01 1.07 -8.10
C VAL A 526 -5.51 0.62 -6.72
N ASN A 527 -4.93 1.18 -5.66
CA ASN A 527 -5.36 0.95 -4.29
C ASN A 527 -5.95 2.24 -3.71
N ILE A 528 -7.24 2.23 -3.40
CA ILE A 528 -7.95 3.39 -2.84
C ILE A 528 -7.99 3.25 -1.32
N ASN A 529 -7.43 4.21 -0.60
CA ASN A 529 -7.51 4.29 0.86
C ASN A 529 -8.94 4.63 1.31
N VAL A 530 -9.59 3.69 1.99
CA VAL A 530 -10.99 3.82 2.38
C VAL A 530 -11.18 4.94 3.40
N PHE A 531 -10.25 5.10 4.34
CA PHE A 531 -10.33 6.16 5.34
C PHE A 531 -10.29 7.54 4.67
N GLY A 532 -9.30 7.79 3.81
CA GLY A 532 -9.18 9.05 3.07
C GLY A 532 -10.39 9.31 2.17
N PHE A 533 -10.87 8.28 1.47
CA PHE A 533 -12.05 8.37 0.62
C PHE A 533 -13.31 8.79 1.40
N VAL A 534 -13.61 8.10 2.50
CA VAL A 534 -14.78 8.40 3.34
C VAL A 534 -14.62 9.74 4.06
N PHE A 535 -13.42 10.06 4.54
CA PHE A 535 -13.14 11.32 5.23
C PHE A 535 -13.42 12.54 4.36
N ILE A 536 -12.92 12.55 3.11
CA ILE A 536 -13.15 13.67 2.19
C ILE A 536 -14.64 13.80 1.90
N ILE A 537 -15.34 12.70 1.56
CA ILE A 537 -16.78 12.74 1.28
C ILE A 537 -17.55 13.29 2.49
N ALA A 538 -17.30 12.75 3.68
CA ALA A 538 -18.01 13.15 4.89
C ALA A 538 -17.78 14.62 5.25
N VAL A 539 -16.52 15.07 5.25
CA VAL A 539 -16.17 16.46 5.54
C VAL A 539 -16.78 17.41 4.50
N SER A 540 -16.68 17.06 3.21
CA SER A 540 -17.29 17.86 2.14
C SER A 540 -18.80 17.99 2.32
N CYS A 541 -19.51 16.89 2.55
CA CYS A 541 -20.96 16.91 2.78
C CYS A 541 -21.33 17.74 4.02
N VAL A 542 -20.59 17.61 5.12
CA VAL A 542 -20.84 18.38 6.35
C VAL A 542 -20.64 19.87 6.12
N VAL A 543 -19.53 20.29 5.51
CA VAL A 543 -19.23 21.71 5.27
C VAL A 543 -20.24 22.35 4.33
N VAL A 544 -20.61 21.66 3.23
CA VAL A 544 -21.62 22.14 2.28
C VAL A 544 -22.98 22.29 2.97
N THR A 545 -23.39 21.27 3.74
CA THR A 545 -24.68 21.30 4.45
C THR A 545 -24.70 22.41 5.50
N LEU A 546 -23.60 22.60 6.24
CA LEU A 546 -23.47 23.67 7.21
C LEU A 546 -23.60 25.04 6.54
N ASP A 547 -22.89 25.30 5.44
CA ASP A 547 -22.97 26.59 4.75
C ASP A 547 -24.40 26.91 4.27
N ILE A 548 -25.06 25.95 3.62
CA ILE A 548 -26.42 26.14 3.07
C ILE A 548 -27.46 26.36 4.18
N THR A 549 -27.28 25.75 5.36
CA THR A 549 -28.27 25.77 6.44
C THR A 549 -27.98 26.79 7.53
N LEU A 550 -26.73 27.23 7.70
CA LEU A 550 -26.28 28.07 8.81
C LEU A 550 -27.08 29.37 8.89
N LEU A 551 -27.26 30.08 7.78
CA LEU A 551 -27.96 31.37 7.79
C LEU A 551 -29.42 31.21 8.25
N LYS A 552 -30.14 30.22 7.70
CA LYS A 552 -31.53 29.93 8.08
C LYS A 552 -31.63 29.54 9.57
N PHE A 553 -30.68 28.73 10.04
CA PHE A 553 -30.61 28.31 11.42
C PHE A 553 -30.33 29.48 12.38
N LEU A 554 -29.41 30.37 12.02
CA LEU A 554 -29.09 31.56 12.83
C LEU A 554 -30.25 32.55 12.89
N ILE A 555 -30.98 32.75 11.77
CA ILE A 555 -32.20 33.57 11.74
C ILE A 555 -33.24 32.97 12.69
N PHE A 556 -33.54 31.68 12.54
CA PHE A 556 -34.50 30.97 13.40
C PHE A 556 -34.15 31.08 14.90
N ILE A 557 -32.88 30.89 15.27
CA ILE A 557 -32.44 31.05 16.67
C ILE A 557 -32.60 32.49 17.15
N SER A 558 -32.25 33.46 16.32
CA SER A 558 -32.31 34.88 16.71
C SER A 558 -33.75 35.33 16.99
N GLU A 559 -34.72 34.81 16.23
CA GLU A 559 -36.15 35.03 16.43
C GLU A 559 -36.67 34.28 17.67
N PHE A 560 -36.27 33.01 17.84
CA PHE A 560 -36.74 32.17 18.94
C PHE A 560 -36.21 32.60 20.31
N GLN A 561 -34.92 32.95 20.41
CA GLN A 561 -34.26 33.26 21.69
C GLN A 561 -34.22 34.76 22.01
N ARG A 562 -34.82 35.63 21.19
CA ARG A 562 -34.77 37.11 21.33
C ARG A 562 -33.36 37.66 21.58
N LEU A 563 -32.34 37.07 20.95
CA LEU A 563 -30.95 37.50 21.08
C LEU A 563 -30.73 38.79 20.28
N THR A 564 -31.05 39.92 20.89
CA THR A 564 -31.07 41.28 20.28
C THR A 564 -29.77 41.66 19.58
N HIS A 565 -28.62 41.21 20.09
CA HIS A 565 -27.33 41.54 19.48
C HIS A 565 -27.00 40.68 18.24
N LEU A 566 -27.43 39.40 18.22
CA LEU A 566 -27.23 38.51 17.07
C LEU A 566 -28.17 38.91 15.93
N SER A 567 -29.45 39.16 16.24
CA SER A 567 -30.44 39.63 15.26
C SER A 567 -30.01 40.96 14.62
N ALA A 568 -29.44 41.89 15.38
CA ALA A 568 -28.94 43.15 14.83
C ALA A 568 -27.77 42.97 13.84
N ARG A 569 -26.92 41.95 14.00
CA ARG A 569 -25.81 41.66 13.08
C ARG A 569 -26.29 40.91 11.83
N LEU A 570 -27.23 39.98 12.00
CA LEU A 570 -27.90 39.29 10.89
C LEU A 570 -28.69 40.28 10.02
N ASN A 571 -29.44 41.20 10.63
CA ASN A 571 -30.14 42.23 9.88
C ASN A 571 -29.17 43.11 9.08
N ARG A 572 -27.98 43.44 9.63
CA ARG A 572 -26.95 44.17 8.86
C ARG A 572 -26.45 43.37 7.67
N TRP A 573 -26.26 42.06 7.83
CA TRP A 573 -25.94 41.18 6.70
C TRP A 573 -27.01 41.27 5.62
N THR A 574 -28.29 41.13 5.96
CA THR A 574 -29.39 41.26 4.99
C THR A 574 -29.43 42.64 4.34
N GLN A 575 -29.33 43.72 5.12
CA GLN A 575 -29.37 45.11 4.62
C GLN A 575 -28.20 45.51 3.73
N GLU A 576 -27.05 44.86 3.86
CA GLU A 576 -25.88 45.08 2.99
C GLU A 576 -25.93 44.21 1.73
N GLY A 577 -26.96 43.38 1.55
CA GLY A 577 -27.18 42.60 0.33
C GLY A 577 -27.45 43.49 -0.89
N VAL A 578 -27.06 43.04 -2.08
CA VAL A 578 -27.14 43.84 -3.32
C VAL A 578 -28.55 44.35 -3.60
N LEU A 579 -29.57 43.50 -3.43
CA LEU A 579 -30.98 43.88 -3.64
C LEU A 579 -31.47 44.90 -2.59
N GLN A 580 -31.03 44.76 -1.34
CA GLN A 580 -31.35 45.70 -0.27
C GLN A 580 -30.64 47.05 -0.46
N LEU A 581 -29.40 47.06 -0.96
CA LEU A 581 -28.70 48.28 -1.35
C LEU A 581 -29.38 48.97 -2.53
N GLN A 582 -29.85 48.21 -3.53
CA GLN A 582 -30.62 48.74 -4.65
C GLN A 582 -31.94 49.37 -4.17
N ARG A 583 -32.70 48.68 -3.31
CA ARG A 583 -33.90 49.24 -2.68
C ARG A 583 -33.60 50.58 -2.04
N ARG A 584 -32.59 50.65 -1.18
CA ARG A 584 -32.23 51.88 -0.46
C ARG A 584 -31.83 53.02 -1.41
N ALA A 585 -31.22 52.70 -2.55
CA ALA A 585 -30.92 53.70 -3.58
C ALA A 585 -32.20 54.26 -4.22
N TYR A 586 -33.21 53.41 -4.49
CA TYR A 586 -34.52 53.87 -4.97
C TYR A 586 -35.30 54.67 -3.92
N GLU A 587 -35.31 54.21 -2.66
CA GLU A 587 -35.95 54.93 -1.55
C GLU A 587 -35.31 56.31 -1.32
N ALA A 588 -33.99 56.43 -1.49
CA ALA A 588 -33.31 57.72 -1.40
C ALA A 588 -33.78 58.73 -2.47
N HIS A 589 -34.30 58.23 -3.60
CA HIS A 589 -34.92 59.05 -4.66
C HIS A 589 -36.45 59.16 -4.49
N GLY A 590 -37.01 58.68 -3.37
CA GLY A 590 -38.45 58.69 -3.12
C GLY A 590 -39.25 57.77 -4.05
N ARG A 591 -38.61 56.74 -4.63
CA ARG A 591 -39.23 55.81 -5.58
C ARG A 591 -39.47 54.43 -4.96
N GLY A 592 -40.63 53.86 -5.29
CA GLY A 592 -41.06 52.51 -4.90
C GLY A 592 -41.64 52.46 -3.48
N ALA A 593 -42.80 51.83 -3.32
CA ALA A 593 -43.33 51.46 -2.01
C ALA A 593 -42.92 50.01 -1.70
N TRP A 594 -41.95 49.85 -0.80
CA TRP A 594 -41.29 48.56 -0.54
C TRP A 594 -41.87 47.82 0.66
N MET A 595 -42.00 46.51 0.50
CA MET A 595 -42.37 45.52 1.52
C MET A 595 -41.22 44.53 1.74
N ASN A 596 -41.32 43.70 2.78
CA ASN A 596 -40.29 42.72 3.16
C ASN A 596 -38.92 43.37 3.45
N LEU A 597 -38.94 44.51 4.15
CA LEU A 597 -37.76 45.34 4.40
C LEU A 597 -36.65 44.61 5.17
N GLU A 598 -36.99 43.56 5.93
CA GLU A 598 -36.05 42.76 6.73
C GLU A 598 -35.64 41.45 6.06
N GLU A 599 -36.20 41.11 4.89
CA GLU A 599 -35.89 39.89 4.15
C GLU A 599 -34.76 40.10 3.12
N ASP A 600 -34.15 39.03 2.62
CA ASP A 600 -33.08 39.14 1.60
C ASP A 600 -33.58 39.70 0.26
N VAL A 601 -34.86 39.51 -0.07
CA VAL A 601 -35.48 39.97 -1.31
C VAL A 601 -36.59 40.97 -1.00
N PRO A 602 -36.35 42.29 -1.16
CA PRO A 602 -37.39 43.29 -1.01
C PRO A 602 -38.34 43.26 -2.21
N LEU A 603 -39.64 43.48 -1.96
CA LEU A 603 -40.69 43.49 -2.98
C LEU A 603 -41.39 44.84 -3.00
N THR A 604 -41.94 45.26 -4.14
CA THR A 604 -42.84 46.42 -4.19
C THR A 604 -44.25 46.01 -3.74
N SER A 605 -45.00 46.95 -3.16
CA SER A 605 -46.38 46.71 -2.70
C SER A 605 -47.32 46.36 -3.84
N GLU A 606 -47.13 46.99 -5.00
CA GLU A 606 -47.86 46.71 -6.22
C GLU A 606 -46.90 46.42 -7.38
N LYS A 607 -47.43 46.16 -8.58
CA LYS A 607 -46.65 46.02 -9.82
C LYS A 607 -46.15 47.39 -10.32
N GLU A 608 -45.34 48.03 -9.50
CA GLU A 608 -44.79 49.37 -9.74
C GLU A 608 -43.71 49.33 -10.82
N VAL A 609 -43.75 50.30 -11.73
CA VAL A 609 -42.72 50.47 -12.77
C VAL A 609 -41.66 51.43 -12.23
N LEU A 610 -40.44 50.93 -12.04
CA LEU A 610 -39.31 51.73 -11.57
C LEU A 610 -38.49 52.22 -12.77
N GLU A 611 -38.37 53.54 -12.91
CA GLU A 611 -37.44 54.17 -13.86
C GLU A 611 -35.99 53.93 -13.42
N ASP A 612 -35.03 53.94 -14.35
CA ASP A 612 -33.61 53.78 -14.05
C ASP A 612 -33.10 54.82 -13.03
N LEU A 613 -32.14 54.39 -12.19
CA LEU A 613 -31.50 55.28 -11.23
C LEU A 613 -30.66 56.32 -11.97
N PRO A 614 -30.75 57.62 -11.60
CA PRO A 614 -29.93 58.65 -12.21
C PRO A 614 -28.44 58.42 -11.89
N MET A 615 -27.56 58.79 -12.83
CA MET A 615 -26.10 58.67 -12.65
C MET A 615 -25.55 59.61 -11.58
N GLU A 616 -26.26 60.69 -11.28
CA GLU A 616 -25.90 61.67 -10.25
C GLU A 616 -26.79 61.50 -9.02
N SER A 617 -26.17 61.39 -7.83
CA SER A 617 -26.90 61.36 -6.57
C SER A 617 -27.20 62.78 -6.09
N ILE A 618 -28.48 63.13 -5.97
CA ILE A 618 -28.88 64.43 -5.43
C ILE A 618 -28.86 64.37 -3.89
N PRO A 619 -28.09 65.22 -3.18
CA PRO A 619 -28.07 65.21 -1.73
C PRO A 619 -29.41 65.71 -1.16
N LEU A 620 -29.90 65.02 -0.11
CA LEU A 620 -31.17 65.28 0.59
C LEU A 620 -31.41 66.74 1.03
N SER A 621 -30.37 67.59 1.08
CA SER A 621 -30.49 69.02 1.42
C SER A 621 -31.20 69.86 0.36
N SER A 622 -31.40 69.36 -0.87
CA SER A 622 -32.08 70.12 -1.93
C SER A 622 -33.57 69.82 -2.09
N ILE A 623 -34.12 68.85 -1.35
CA ILE A 623 -35.55 68.47 -1.47
C ILE A 623 -36.46 69.33 -0.58
N PHE A 624 -35.90 70.06 0.41
CA PHE A 624 -36.67 70.87 1.36
C PHE A 624 -36.63 72.40 1.12
N VAL A 625 -36.19 72.86 -0.06
CA VAL A 625 -36.16 74.30 -0.38
C VAL A 625 -36.98 74.57 -1.63
N ASP A 626 -38.31 74.39 -1.56
CA ASP A 626 -39.21 75.07 -2.53
C ASP A 626 -40.67 75.17 -2.06
N CYS A 627 -40.89 75.62 -0.82
CA CYS A 627 -42.22 76.01 -0.34
C CYS A 627 -42.15 77.36 0.37
N LYS A 628 -41.63 78.41 -0.29
CA LYS A 628 -41.82 79.79 0.18
C LYS A 628 -41.52 80.84 -0.90
N GLU A 629 -42.29 80.85 -2.00
CA GLU A 629 -42.53 82.09 -2.75
C GLU A 629 -43.66 81.92 -3.77
N SER A 630 -44.90 82.14 -3.33
CA SER A 630 -46.02 82.58 -4.18
C SER A 630 -47.24 82.85 -3.30
N ASN A 631 -47.46 84.12 -2.94
CA ASN A 631 -48.75 84.82 -3.06
C ASN A 631 -48.78 86.08 -2.19
N SER A 632 -48.62 87.23 -2.84
CA SER A 632 -49.19 88.48 -2.34
C SER A 632 -50.58 88.66 -2.95
N SER A 633 -51.63 88.53 -2.16
CA SER A 633 -52.84 89.37 -2.25
C SER A 633 -53.89 88.93 -1.21
N LYS A 634 -54.35 89.94 -0.44
CA LYS A 634 -55.60 90.13 0.33
C LYS A 634 -56.57 88.92 0.36
N ASP A 635 -57.12 88.47 1.49
CA ASP A 635 -58.05 89.23 2.34
C ASP A 635 -58.36 88.51 3.69
N ARG A 636 -58.98 89.27 4.59
CA ARG A 636 -59.48 88.97 5.97
C ARG A 636 -60.04 87.57 6.31
N SER A 637 -59.67 87.08 7.51
CA SER A 637 -60.53 86.80 8.71
C SER A 637 -60.26 85.47 9.43
N SER A 638 -60.10 85.57 10.78
CA SER A 638 -60.44 84.63 11.89
C SER A 638 -60.58 83.12 11.58
N TYR A 639 -59.93 82.18 12.26
CA TYR A 639 -59.88 81.94 13.72
C TYR A 639 -58.63 81.09 14.08
N GLU A 640 -58.16 81.26 15.31
CA GLU A 640 -57.15 80.41 15.96
C GLU A 640 -57.64 78.97 16.13
N GLU A 641 -56.78 77.98 15.88
CA GLU A 641 -56.76 76.77 16.70
C GLU A 641 -55.33 76.20 16.79
N GLU A 642 -54.87 76.14 18.03
CA GLU A 642 -53.57 75.66 18.49
C GLU A 642 -53.58 74.13 18.56
N PHE A 643 -52.61 73.44 17.93
CA PHE A 643 -52.38 72.02 18.20
C PHE A 643 -50.89 71.70 18.35
N SER A 644 -50.52 71.51 19.62
CA SER A 644 -49.25 70.91 20.06
C SER A 644 -49.10 69.44 19.58
N PRO A 645 -47.86 68.96 19.41
CA PRO A 645 -47.58 67.60 18.93
C PRO A 645 -47.86 66.54 20.01
N ARG A 646 -48.43 65.39 19.60
CA ARG A 646 -48.51 64.17 20.44
C ARG A 646 -47.69 63.02 19.86
N PRO A 647 -47.19 62.12 20.71
CA PRO A 647 -46.02 61.28 20.44
C PRO A 647 -46.36 59.86 19.97
N LEU A 648 -45.33 59.21 19.43
CA LEU A 648 -45.21 57.79 19.06
C LEU A 648 -45.75 56.82 20.13
N PRO A 649 -46.36 55.68 19.76
CA PRO A 649 -46.66 54.61 20.72
C PRO A 649 -45.41 53.77 21.02
N SER A 650 -45.12 53.60 22.32
CA SER A 650 -44.00 52.82 22.84
C SER A 650 -44.24 51.30 22.82
N MET A 651 -43.12 50.58 22.74
CA MET A 651 -42.92 49.15 23.00
C MET A 651 -43.82 48.57 24.10
N LYS A 652 -44.43 47.40 23.81
CA LYS A 652 -45.00 46.48 24.81
C LYS A 652 -43.97 45.38 25.15
N THR A 653 -43.51 45.37 26.39
CA THR A 653 -42.90 44.20 27.04
C THR A 653 -44.02 43.35 27.67
N TRP A 654 -43.93 42.03 27.53
CA TRP A 654 -44.80 41.08 28.23
C TRP A 654 -43.95 40.25 29.19
N ALA A 655 -44.32 40.31 30.47
CA ALA A 655 -43.92 39.40 31.53
C ALA A 655 -45.01 38.35 31.75
N THR A 656 -44.61 37.27 32.40
CA THR A 656 -45.22 35.95 32.56
C THR A 656 -46.49 35.88 33.43
N GLN A 657 -47.21 34.77 33.22
CA GLN A 657 -48.50 34.32 33.80
C GLN A 657 -48.57 34.22 35.33
N ASP A 658 -49.80 34.35 35.85
CA ASP A 658 -50.40 33.42 36.82
C ASP A 658 -51.95 33.54 36.89
N THR A 659 -52.65 32.45 36.53
CA THR A 659 -53.74 31.74 37.26
C THR A 659 -54.88 32.57 37.94
N ILE A 660 -56.20 32.25 37.97
CA ILE A 660 -56.99 30.99 37.92
C ILE A 660 -58.53 31.36 37.90
N VAL A 661 -59.39 30.46 37.33
CA VAL A 661 -60.86 30.23 37.60
C VAL A 661 -61.91 31.25 37.07
N SER A 662 -63.11 30.92 36.54
CA SER A 662 -63.80 29.72 36.03
C SER A 662 -65.24 30.11 35.56
N VAL A 663 -65.91 29.25 34.76
CA VAL A 663 -67.38 29.12 34.50
C VAL A 663 -68.02 30.18 33.56
N GLY A 664 -68.85 29.86 32.54
CA GLY A 664 -69.38 28.60 32.04
C GLY A 664 -70.36 28.77 30.84
N GLN A 665 -70.54 27.64 30.14
CA GLN A 665 -71.74 27.11 29.44
C GLN A 665 -72.43 27.73 28.20
N ASN A 666 -72.66 26.80 27.25
CA ASN A 666 -73.75 26.62 26.26
C ASN A 666 -73.71 27.45 24.95
N SER A 667 -74.05 26.94 23.76
CA SER A 667 -74.45 25.61 23.22
C SER A 667 -74.83 25.78 21.72
N LEU A 668 -74.86 24.67 20.95
CA LEU A 668 -75.62 24.43 19.68
C LEU A 668 -75.05 25.07 18.37
N ALA A 669 -75.13 24.50 17.17
CA ALA A 669 -75.55 23.19 16.62
C ALA A 669 -75.25 23.17 15.09
N GLU A 670 -75.09 21.96 14.50
CA GLU A 670 -75.55 21.54 13.15
C GLU A 670 -75.07 22.29 11.88
N SER A 671 -74.98 21.78 10.64
CA SER A 671 -75.32 20.53 9.95
C SER A 671 -74.79 20.61 8.49
N LYS A 672 -74.32 19.47 7.95
CA LYS A 672 -74.37 18.94 6.55
C LYS A 672 -74.46 19.88 5.32
N SER A 673 -73.73 19.52 4.24
CA SER A 673 -74.27 18.93 2.99
C SER A 673 -73.55 19.31 1.67
N LYS A 674 -73.07 18.27 0.95
CA LYS A 674 -73.02 18.00 -0.53
C LYS A 674 -72.56 19.08 -1.53
N GLY A 675 -71.55 18.76 -2.36
CA GLY A 675 -71.69 18.41 -3.80
C GLY A 675 -71.05 19.54 -4.65
N SER A 676 -70.39 19.40 -5.82
CA SER A 676 -70.39 18.42 -6.91
C SER A 676 -69.25 18.77 -7.91
N THR A 677 -68.51 17.75 -8.37
CA THR A 677 -67.96 17.44 -9.74
C THR A 677 -67.56 18.48 -10.82
N TRP A 678 -66.64 17.99 -11.68
CA TRP A 678 -66.15 18.40 -13.03
C TRP A 678 -64.80 19.16 -13.00
N ARG A 679 -63.62 18.63 -13.40
CA ARG A 679 -63.09 17.82 -14.53
C ARG A 679 -63.00 18.58 -15.87
N GLU A 680 -61.76 18.87 -16.31
CA GLU A 680 -61.22 18.79 -17.68
C GLU A 680 -59.72 19.19 -17.67
N GLU A 681 -58.82 18.27 -18.05
CA GLU A 681 -58.04 18.23 -19.34
C GLU A 681 -56.84 19.19 -19.34
N LYS A 682 -55.63 18.86 -19.81
CA LYS A 682 -55.16 17.89 -20.81
C LYS A 682 -53.63 17.72 -20.69
N GLU A 683 -53.18 16.54 -21.11
CA GLU A 683 -51.86 16.15 -21.70
C GLU A 683 -50.53 16.63 -21.09
#